data_AF-A0A1G3L085-F1
#
_entry.id   AF-A0A1G3L085-F1
#
_cell.length_a   1.000
_cell.length_b   1.000
_cell.length_c   1.000
_cell.angle_alpha   90.00
_cell.angle_beta   90.00
_cell.angle_gamma   90.00
#
_symmetry.space_group_name_H-M   'P 1'
#
loop_
_entity.id
_entity.type
_entity.pdbx_description
1 polymer ?
#
loop_
_entity_poly.entity_id
_entity_poly.type
_entity_poly.pdbx_seq_one_letter_code
_entity_poly.pdbx_strand_id
1 'polypeptide(L)'
;MIKDIIELLEKLAKIIGIPDWLVNTIVFSLIVIFLIGIAIFIVKSIWNGIKSFVLWKNQKKLNKDLHPYFTGGEIYRATKYYIPTRFQKTLPYLDDKQKENTKSCLIQFFLKQIFESIKNDDKYFIILADTGMGKTTFLINLYITYKNKIRFFTSPRYEIKMFPLGYPDIINEIEKIENKENTILLLDAFDEDIKAIENHKARMKEILKVVEKFRDIVITCRTQFFPSEEEEPYNTGYYSFGDKGEYKFQKLYLSVFSDNDVKKYLKKLFFIFKNRNIAKKIVKKIPNLTIRPMLLSHIEDLIKSNRTYEYSFQIYEELIKKWIERESSKLVIKDEHGSEENYRVQLMNFSLELAIDLYKNREKRKGYFITKDDKYGVDIALKLSKIVGDDNCLTETDIRSKSLLNRGADGKYKFSHKSIMEYFLAKKMIEDSQFYIQFDFYGMDAAKQFFIEMVVEKLKEMDGIFYLFDGNIRREFLDNLSPKNYLEIIEIEITGIRNINLLYLSYLPKVQKLILFDKKKYNILYSLYILFLFENQQLQDRIKEAERRYWFFMFRRMNGPRIMGTDVQDLWVQRESLKQIQLREVSKLQKFRVQIQLQELLNQLEWFELQELRERILQHEPLKLLEEIDWLEFQELLDQLKQFGWLELQEMLNQKDQKIITQLTQANDFLLQVKELKKHLPVDCKLIY
;
A
#
# COMPACT_ATOMS: atom_id res chain seq x y z
N MET A 1 -45.28 13.20 30.17
CA MET A 1 -44.56 12.06 29.57
C MET A 1 -44.48 10.86 30.51
N ILE A 2 -43.77 10.89 31.65
CA ILE A 2 -43.70 9.74 32.58
C ILE A 2 -45.09 9.38 33.13
N LYS A 3 -45.87 10.39 33.54
CA LYS A 3 -47.25 10.22 34.02
C LYS A 3 -48.16 9.55 32.97
N ASP A 4 -48.04 9.97 31.71
CA ASP A 4 -48.85 9.42 30.60
C ASP A 4 -48.46 7.98 30.25
N ILE A 5 -47.18 7.62 30.39
CA ILE A 5 -46.68 6.24 30.22
C ILE A 5 -47.19 5.34 31.35
N ILE A 6 -47.19 5.83 32.59
CA ILE A 6 -47.73 5.10 33.75
C ILE A 6 -49.23 4.85 33.56
N GLU A 7 -49.98 5.87 33.15
CA GLU A 7 -51.42 5.76 32.90
C GLU A 7 -51.75 4.78 31.75
N LEU A 8 -50.90 4.74 30.70
CA LEU A 8 -51.02 3.77 29.61
C LEU A 8 -50.74 2.33 30.08
N LEU A 9 -49.71 2.13 30.90
CA LEU A 9 -49.36 0.82 31.45
C LEU A 9 -50.45 0.29 32.40
N GLU A 10 -51.05 1.15 33.22
CA GLU A 10 -52.19 0.81 34.07
C GLU A 10 -53.43 0.42 33.25
N LYS A 11 -53.73 1.16 32.17
CA LYS A 11 -54.85 0.84 31.26
C LYS A 11 -54.63 -0.49 30.54
N LEU A 12 -53.42 -0.76 30.05
CA LEU A 12 -53.08 -2.03 29.38
C LEU A 12 -53.13 -3.22 30.34
N ALA A 13 -52.67 -3.05 31.58
CA ALA A 13 -52.71 -4.11 32.58
C ALA A 13 -54.15 -4.51 32.96
N LYS A 14 -55.07 -3.54 33.04
CA LYS A 14 -56.50 -3.79 33.25
C LYS A 14 -57.14 -4.60 32.12
N ILE A 15 -56.71 -4.37 30.87
CA ILE A 15 -57.22 -5.11 29.70
C ILE A 15 -56.74 -6.58 29.70
N ILE A 16 -55.54 -6.85 30.20
CA ILE A 16 -54.91 -8.18 30.19
C ILE A 16 -55.21 -8.98 31.48
N GLY A 17 -55.93 -8.40 32.44
CA GLY A 17 -56.31 -9.06 33.70
C GLY A 17 -55.15 -9.20 34.68
N ILE A 18 -54.14 -8.33 34.58
CA ILE A 18 -52.97 -8.34 35.46
C ILE A 18 -53.32 -7.67 36.80
N PRO A 19 -53.02 -8.28 37.96
CA PRO A 19 -53.28 -7.67 39.27
C PRO A 19 -52.54 -6.34 39.47
N ASP A 20 -53.21 -5.34 40.06
CA ASP A 20 -52.65 -3.99 40.28
C ASP A 20 -51.33 -3.98 41.07
N TRP A 21 -51.16 -4.91 42.02
CA TRP A 21 -49.92 -5.04 42.79
C TRP A 21 -48.70 -5.37 41.90
N LEU A 22 -48.92 -6.16 40.84
CA LEU A 22 -47.86 -6.55 39.90
C LEU A 22 -47.50 -5.37 38.99
N VAL A 23 -48.49 -4.59 38.55
CA VAL A 23 -48.29 -3.36 37.74
C VAL A 23 -47.47 -2.34 38.53
N ASN A 24 -47.84 -2.08 39.77
CA ASN A 24 -47.13 -1.16 40.64
C ASN A 24 -45.68 -1.61 40.89
N THR A 25 -45.45 -2.92 41.04
CA THR A 25 -44.10 -3.48 41.19
C THR A 25 -43.26 -3.27 39.93
N ILE A 26 -43.84 -3.44 38.74
CA ILE A 26 -43.16 -3.22 37.45
C ILE A 26 -42.83 -1.73 37.26
N VAL A 27 -43.80 -0.84 37.49
CA VAL A 27 -43.61 0.61 37.37
C VAL A 27 -42.54 1.11 38.34
N PHE A 28 -42.60 0.67 39.61
CA PHE A 28 -41.57 0.99 40.60
C PHE A 28 -40.18 0.49 40.16
N SER A 29 -40.10 -0.74 39.65
CA SER A 29 -38.84 -1.31 39.14
C SER A 29 -38.28 -0.49 37.97
N LEU A 30 -39.12 -0.04 37.03
CA LEU A 30 -38.71 0.82 35.91
C LEU A 30 -38.22 2.19 36.37
N ILE A 31 -38.88 2.80 37.35
CA ILE A 31 -38.44 4.08 37.95
C ILE A 31 -37.07 3.90 38.63
N VAL A 32 -36.89 2.83 39.39
CA VAL A 32 -35.61 2.52 40.04
C VAL A 32 -34.50 2.32 38.99
N ILE A 33 -34.75 1.55 37.93
CA ILE A 33 -33.79 1.36 36.83
C ILE A 33 -33.44 2.70 36.16
N PHE A 34 -34.42 3.57 35.95
CA PHE A 34 -34.21 4.89 35.36
C PHE A 34 -33.36 5.81 36.25
N LEU A 35 -33.65 5.86 37.56
CA LEU A 35 -32.86 6.61 38.53
C LEU A 35 -31.43 6.10 38.63
N ILE A 36 -31.22 4.77 38.63
CA ILE A 36 -29.88 4.17 38.56
C ILE A 36 -29.18 4.58 37.27
N GLY A 37 -29.88 4.59 36.14
CA GLY A 37 -29.35 5.06 34.85
C GLY A 37 -28.87 6.51 34.89
N ILE A 38 -29.65 7.41 35.49
CA ILE A 38 -29.27 8.82 35.69
C ILE A 38 -28.05 8.94 36.61
N ALA A 39 -28.05 8.23 37.74
CA ALA A 39 -26.93 8.26 38.68
C ALA A 39 -25.62 7.82 38.00
N ILE A 40 -25.66 6.73 37.22
CA ILE A 40 -24.50 6.26 36.43
C ILE A 40 -24.07 7.32 35.41
N PHE A 41 -25.02 7.99 34.74
CA PHE A 41 -24.72 9.06 33.79
C PHE A 41 -24.04 10.26 34.44
N ILE A 42 -24.53 10.71 35.61
CA ILE A 42 -23.95 11.82 36.37
C ILE A 42 -22.52 11.47 36.83
N VAL A 43 -22.34 10.29 37.45
CA VAL A 43 -21.01 9.82 37.89
C VAL A 43 -20.03 9.77 36.72
N LYS A 44 -20.46 9.23 35.57
CA LYS A 44 -19.63 9.16 34.36
C LYS A 44 -19.28 10.55 33.81
N SER A 45 -20.19 11.50 33.88
CA SER A 45 -19.99 12.87 33.41
C SER A 45 -19.01 13.63 34.30
N ILE A 46 -19.18 13.54 35.63
CA ILE A 46 -18.24 14.09 36.62
C ILE A 46 -16.85 13.48 36.42
N TRP A 47 -16.76 12.15 36.30
CA TRP A 47 -15.50 11.46 36.06
C TRP A 47 -14.78 11.94 34.79
N ASN A 48 -15.53 12.15 33.69
CA ASN A 48 -14.98 12.68 32.45
C ASN A 48 -14.53 14.15 32.58
N GLY A 49 -15.24 14.95 33.38
CA GLY A 49 -14.87 16.32 33.73
C GLY A 49 -13.55 16.38 34.50
N ILE A 50 -13.43 15.58 35.56
CA ILE A 50 -12.20 15.45 36.37
C ILE A 50 -11.03 15.02 35.48
N LYS A 51 -11.23 13.99 34.65
CA LYS A 51 -10.18 13.49 33.75
C LYS A 51 -9.72 14.57 32.76
N SER A 52 -10.65 15.32 32.18
CA SER A 52 -10.35 16.42 31.25
C SER A 52 -9.60 17.55 31.95
N PHE A 53 -10.01 17.89 33.18
CA PHE A 53 -9.33 18.90 33.99
C PHE A 53 -7.90 18.50 34.36
N VAL A 54 -7.69 17.26 34.82
CA VAL A 54 -6.35 16.73 35.12
C VAL A 54 -5.47 16.76 33.88
N LEU A 55 -6.00 16.35 32.73
CA LEU A 55 -5.27 16.37 31.46
C LEU A 55 -4.91 17.79 31.02
N TRP A 56 -5.84 18.73 31.12
CA TRP A 56 -5.58 20.16 30.84
C TRP A 56 -4.51 20.74 31.77
N LYS A 57 -4.61 20.48 33.08
CA LYS A 57 -3.62 20.91 34.08
C LYS A 57 -2.23 20.35 33.75
N ASN A 58 -2.17 19.06 33.39
CA ASN A 58 -0.94 18.38 33.01
C ASN A 58 -0.32 18.99 31.76
N GLN A 59 -1.14 19.26 30.73
CA GLN A 59 -0.68 19.88 29.50
C GLN A 59 -0.18 21.30 29.72
N LYS A 60 -0.87 22.11 30.54
CA LYS A 60 -0.40 23.46 30.90
C LYS A 60 0.95 23.42 31.60
N LYS A 61 1.15 22.47 32.52
CA LYS A 61 2.43 22.27 33.23
C LYS A 61 3.54 21.81 32.28
N LEU A 62 3.26 20.83 31.41
CA LEU A 62 4.20 20.35 30.41
C LEU A 62 4.58 21.44 29.41
N ASN A 63 3.62 22.19 28.87
CA ASN A 63 3.86 23.29 27.94
C ASN A 63 4.71 24.39 28.56
N LYS A 64 4.60 24.62 29.88
CA LYS A 64 5.47 25.57 30.59
C LYS A 64 6.88 24.99 30.76
N ASP A 65 6.98 23.76 31.25
CA ASP A 65 8.22 23.15 31.68
C ASP A 65 9.12 22.68 30.52
N LEU A 66 8.51 22.28 29.40
CA LEU A 66 9.19 21.68 28.25
C LEU A 66 9.34 22.65 27.06
N HIS A 67 8.91 23.90 27.22
CA HIS A 67 9.16 24.95 26.23
C HIS A 67 10.62 25.44 26.33
N PRO A 68 11.31 25.74 25.22
CA PRO A 68 10.82 25.76 23.82
C PRO A 68 10.92 24.39 23.10
N TYR A 69 11.36 23.34 23.80
CA TYR A 69 11.77 22.08 23.19
C TYR A 69 10.64 21.26 22.56
N PHE A 70 9.43 21.33 23.10
CA PHE A 70 8.26 20.60 22.58
C PHE A 70 7.08 21.52 22.35
N THR A 71 6.39 21.32 21.23
CA THR A 71 5.20 22.09 20.88
C THR A 71 3.97 21.63 21.67
N GLY A 72 2.98 22.52 21.82
CA GLY A 72 1.72 22.16 22.48
C GLY A 72 0.95 21.04 21.79
N GLY A 73 1.06 20.93 20.46
CA GLY A 73 0.45 19.85 19.68
C GLY A 73 1.09 18.48 19.94
N GLU A 74 2.42 18.44 20.11
CA GLU A 74 3.15 17.22 20.47
C GLU A 74 2.80 16.77 21.89
N ILE A 75 2.82 17.69 22.85
CA ILE A 75 2.45 17.42 24.24
C ILE A 75 1.01 16.92 24.34
N TYR A 76 0.09 17.52 23.58
CA TYR A 76 -1.31 17.10 23.54
C TYR A 76 -1.44 15.65 23.05
N ARG A 77 -0.80 15.32 21.92
CA ARG A 77 -0.84 13.97 21.34
C ARG A 77 -0.17 12.93 22.24
N ALA A 78 0.99 13.27 22.83
CA ALA A 78 1.74 12.41 23.72
C ALA A 78 0.95 12.05 24.99
N THR A 79 0.11 12.95 25.49
CA THR A 79 -0.62 12.75 26.77
C THR A 79 -2.03 12.19 26.58
N LYS A 80 -2.82 12.70 25.62
CA LYS A 80 -4.26 12.38 25.53
C LYS A 80 -4.54 10.92 25.20
N TYR A 81 -3.80 10.36 24.26
CA TYR A 81 -3.99 8.99 23.78
C TYR A 81 -2.96 8.01 24.33
N TYR A 82 -2.20 8.42 25.34
CA TYR A 82 -1.12 7.61 25.90
C TYR A 82 -1.59 6.23 26.36
N ILE A 83 -0.90 5.18 25.92
CA ILE A 83 -1.05 3.83 26.45
C ILE A 83 0.21 3.48 27.21
N PRO A 84 0.11 2.99 28.46
CA PRO A 84 1.29 2.64 29.26
C PRO A 84 2.23 1.72 28.51
N THR A 85 3.46 2.18 28.30
CA THR A 85 4.50 1.40 27.63
C THR A 85 4.96 0.26 28.51
N ARG A 86 5.27 -0.86 27.87
CA ARG A 86 5.86 -2.04 28.51
C ARG A 86 7.29 -2.19 28.05
N PHE A 87 8.09 -2.86 28.86
CA PHE A 87 9.49 -3.12 28.55
C PHE A 87 9.88 -4.57 28.81
N GLN A 88 11.04 -4.90 28.29
CA GLN A 88 11.75 -6.16 28.46
C GLN A 88 13.25 -5.87 28.62
N LYS A 89 13.96 -6.73 29.34
CA LYS A 89 15.41 -6.58 29.60
C LYS A 89 16.28 -7.17 28.49
N THR A 90 15.71 -8.00 27.62
CA THR A 90 16.36 -8.68 26.48
C THR A 90 15.81 -8.17 25.15
N LEU A 91 16.60 -8.32 24.07
CA LEU A 91 16.24 -7.86 22.72
C LEU A 91 14.98 -8.56 22.18
N PRO A 92 14.04 -7.83 21.55
CA PRO A 92 12.77 -8.42 21.07
C PRO A 92 12.90 -9.50 19.99
N TYR A 93 13.97 -9.50 19.19
CA TYR A 93 14.11 -10.40 18.04
C TYR A 93 14.63 -11.80 18.39
N LEU A 94 15.30 -11.96 19.55
CA LEU A 94 15.81 -13.27 19.97
C LEU A 94 14.69 -14.23 20.43
N ASP A 95 13.45 -13.74 20.52
CA ASP A 95 12.39 -14.41 21.28
C ASP A 95 11.07 -14.58 20.52
N ASP A 96 11.13 -14.89 19.21
CA ASP A 96 9.94 -15.35 18.46
C ASP A 96 9.39 -16.70 18.99
N LYS A 97 10.09 -17.35 19.92
CA LYS A 97 9.68 -18.64 20.53
C LYS A 97 9.34 -18.60 22.02
N GLN A 98 9.74 -17.60 22.84
CA GLN A 98 9.24 -17.47 24.23
C GLN A 98 8.27 -16.30 24.37
N LYS A 99 7.01 -16.58 23.99
CA LYS A 99 5.86 -15.84 24.50
C LYS A 99 5.74 -16.10 26.01
N GLU A 100 6.48 -15.37 26.87
CA GLU A 100 6.08 -15.10 28.28
C GLU A 100 7.11 -14.36 29.18
N ASN A 101 8.16 -13.72 28.65
CA ASN A 101 8.93 -12.80 29.50
C ASN A 101 8.02 -11.64 29.97
N THR A 102 7.87 -11.50 31.29
CA THR A 102 6.87 -10.66 31.99
C THR A 102 7.00 -9.18 31.64
N LYS A 103 6.31 -8.77 30.57
CA LYS A 103 6.19 -7.38 30.11
C LYS A 103 5.64 -6.50 31.24
N SER A 104 6.53 -5.76 31.90
CA SER A 104 6.20 -4.91 33.05
C SER A 104 5.93 -3.48 32.60
N CYS A 105 5.13 -2.73 33.36
CA CYS A 105 4.82 -1.33 33.06
C CYS A 105 6.05 -0.44 33.34
N LEU A 106 6.59 0.20 32.29
CA LEU A 106 7.87 0.90 32.37
C LEU A 106 7.81 2.13 33.29
N ILE A 107 6.72 2.91 33.22
CA ILE A 107 6.54 4.06 34.13
C ILE A 107 6.48 3.59 35.58
N GLN A 108 5.77 2.50 35.88
CA GLN A 108 5.69 2.00 37.26
C GLN A 108 7.03 1.48 37.76
N PHE A 109 7.82 0.84 36.89
CA PHE A 109 9.18 0.43 37.19
C PHE A 109 10.03 1.63 37.63
N PHE A 110 10.11 2.69 36.82
CA PHE A 110 10.89 3.89 37.20
C PHE A 110 10.36 4.56 38.46
N LEU A 111 9.04 4.74 38.58
CA LEU A 111 8.46 5.48 39.69
C LEU A 111 8.57 4.78 41.05
N LYS A 112 8.54 3.44 41.08
CA LYS A 112 8.50 2.66 42.32
C LYS A 112 9.83 1.99 42.66
N GLN A 113 10.56 1.52 41.65
CA GLN A 113 11.78 0.74 41.87
C GLN A 113 13.03 1.61 41.75
N ILE A 114 13.04 2.60 40.85
CA ILE A 114 14.22 3.44 40.59
C ILE A 114 14.17 4.72 41.42
N PHE A 115 13.22 5.61 41.12
CA PHE A 115 13.21 6.96 41.70
C PHE A 115 12.88 6.98 43.20
N GLU A 116 12.18 5.97 43.72
CA GLU A 116 11.88 5.82 45.16
C GLU A 116 12.95 5.09 45.96
N SER A 117 13.83 4.33 45.31
CA SER A 117 14.90 3.59 45.98
C SER A 117 15.92 4.55 46.59
N ILE A 118 16.32 4.28 47.85
CA ILE A 118 17.38 5.00 48.56
C ILE A 118 18.76 4.37 48.25
N LYS A 119 18.78 3.08 47.88
CA LYS A 119 19.97 2.31 47.54
C LYS A 119 19.75 1.68 46.16
N ASN A 120 19.83 2.49 45.11
CA ASN A 120 19.85 1.96 43.76
C ASN A 120 21.29 1.97 43.29
N ASP A 121 21.85 0.80 43.00
CA ASP A 121 23.21 0.68 42.47
C ASP A 121 23.28 1.14 41.00
N ASP A 122 22.13 1.13 40.31
CA ASP A 122 22.01 1.52 38.91
C ASP A 122 21.58 2.99 38.78
N LYS A 123 22.51 3.82 38.30
CA LYS A 123 22.33 5.26 38.06
C LYS A 123 21.98 5.60 36.61
N TYR A 124 22.56 4.86 35.67
CA TYR A 124 22.44 5.13 34.24
C TYR A 124 21.48 4.13 33.60
N PHE A 125 20.49 4.65 32.86
CA PHE A 125 19.49 3.84 32.16
C PHE A 125 19.50 4.23 30.70
N ILE A 126 19.49 3.23 29.82
CA ILE A 126 19.30 3.44 28.39
C ILE A 126 18.07 2.70 27.89
N ILE A 127 17.17 3.45 27.27
CA ILE A 127 15.91 2.95 26.73
C ILE A 127 16.05 2.85 25.22
N LEU A 128 16.07 1.61 24.75
CA LEU A 128 16.29 1.28 23.36
C LEU A 128 14.96 0.88 22.71
N ALA A 129 14.65 1.51 21.58
CA ALA A 129 13.50 1.10 20.79
C ALA A 129 13.62 1.54 19.33
N ASP A 130 13.01 0.76 18.44
CA ASP A 130 12.91 1.10 17.03
C ASP A 130 12.15 2.42 16.79
N THR A 131 12.25 2.91 15.55
CA THR A 131 11.48 4.06 15.08
C THR A 131 9.99 3.86 15.32
N GLY A 132 9.36 4.87 15.93
CA GLY A 132 7.91 4.91 16.12
C GLY A 132 7.35 4.09 17.28
N MET A 133 8.19 3.55 18.18
CA MET A 133 7.75 2.81 19.37
C MET A 133 7.31 3.70 20.55
N GLY A 134 7.50 5.03 20.45
CA GLY A 134 7.01 5.99 21.45
C GLY A 134 7.99 6.32 22.59
N LYS A 135 9.30 6.41 22.30
CA LYS A 135 10.35 6.79 23.28
C LYS A 135 10.10 8.16 23.91
N THR A 136 9.97 9.21 23.09
CA THR A 136 9.60 10.57 23.51
C THR A 136 8.30 10.60 24.29
N THR A 137 7.25 9.94 23.76
CA THR A 137 5.95 9.83 24.42
C THR A 137 6.06 9.21 25.81
N PHE A 138 6.90 8.17 25.96
CA PHE A 138 7.17 7.57 27.25
C PHE A 138 7.83 8.57 28.21
N LEU A 139 8.88 9.29 27.81
CA LEU A 139 9.56 10.24 28.69
C LEU A 139 8.65 11.38 29.14
N ILE A 140 7.86 11.96 28.23
CA ILE A 140 6.88 13.02 28.56
C ILE A 140 5.89 12.51 29.62
N ASN A 141 5.38 11.29 29.46
CA ASN A 141 4.44 10.71 30.41
C ASN A 141 5.11 10.30 31.73
N LEU A 142 6.36 9.84 31.72
CA LEU A 142 7.14 9.58 32.93
C LEU A 142 7.32 10.88 33.73
N TYR A 143 7.77 11.95 33.05
CA TYR A 143 7.99 13.27 33.63
C TYR A 143 6.75 13.80 34.35
N ILE A 144 5.60 13.84 33.66
CA ILE A 144 4.37 14.38 34.25
C ILE A 144 3.78 13.47 35.33
N THR A 145 3.91 12.15 35.20
CA THR A 145 3.42 11.22 36.22
C THR A 145 4.24 11.35 37.50
N TYR A 146 5.57 11.52 37.39
CA TYR A 146 6.43 11.80 38.54
C TYR A 146 6.05 13.13 39.20
N LYS A 147 5.92 14.21 38.41
CA LYS A 147 5.55 15.54 38.91
C LYS A 147 4.14 15.64 39.52
N ASN A 148 3.26 14.69 39.20
CA ASN A 148 1.91 14.61 39.76
C ASN A 148 1.80 13.68 40.96
N LYS A 149 2.90 13.03 41.36
CA LYS A 149 2.93 12.16 42.53
C LYS A 149 2.73 13.01 43.78
N ILE A 150 1.51 13.04 44.30
CA ILE A 150 1.17 13.68 45.56
C ILE A 150 1.43 12.66 46.67
N ARG A 151 2.50 12.84 47.45
CA ARG A 151 2.64 12.15 48.74
C ARG A 151 1.95 13.00 49.80
N PHE A 152 0.68 12.72 50.12
CA PHE A 152 -0.02 13.26 51.29
C PHE A 152 0.32 14.74 51.64
N PHE A 153 0.34 15.68 50.67
CA PHE A 153 0.72 17.11 50.81
C PHE A 153 2.20 17.52 50.64
N THR A 154 3.08 16.65 50.15
CA THR A 154 4.50 16.98 49.85
C THR A 154 4.85 16.79 48.39
N SER A 155 5.70 17.70 47.88
CA SER A 155 6.29 17.63 46.53
C SER A 155 7.16 16.36 46.38
N PRO A 156 7.40 15.89 45.14
CA PRO A 156 8.36 14.81 44.89
C PRO A 156 9.71 15.13 45.54
N ARG A 157 10.37 14.10 46.08
CA ARG A 157 11.62 14.25 46.84
C ARG A 157 12.77 14.84 46.01
N TYR A 158 12.75 14.60 44.70
CA TYR A 158 13.81 15.00 43.79
C TYR A 158 13.23 15.86 42.66
N GLU A 159 14.07 16.73 42.12
CA GLU A 159 13.72 17.44 40.90
C GLU A 159 13.78 16.51 39.69
N ILE A 160 13.05 16.87 38.63
CA ILE A 160 13.12 16.15 37.35
C ILE A 160 13.20 17.15 36.22
N LYS A 161 14.12 16.91 35.29
CA LYS A 161 14.37 17.73 34.10
C LYS A 161 14.40 16.84 32.86
N MET A 162 13.96 17.38 31.72
CA MET A 162 13.90 16.65 30.46
C MET A 162 14.40 17.53 29.31
N PHE A 163 15.28 16.99 28.49
CA PHE A 163 15.88 17.68 27.34
C PHE A 163 15.96 16.75 26.13
N PRO A 164 15.58 17.20 24.92
CA PRO A 164 15.86 16.47 23.69
C PRO A 164 17.28 16.77 23.20
N LEU A 165 18.08 15.72 22.98
CA LEU A 165 19.48 15.84 22.57
C LEU A 165 19.65 16.34 21.13
N GLY A 166 18.62 16.22 20.29
CA GLY A 166 18.61 16.81 18.95
C GLY A 166 18.47 18.34 18.92
N TYR A 167 18.25 19.00 20.07
CA TYR A 167 18.15 20.46 20.14
C TYR A 167 19.54 21.10 20.33
N PRO A 168 19.84 22.25 19.69
CA PRO A 168 21.13 22.91 19.84
C PRO A 168 21.47 23.31 21.29
N ASP A 169 22.76 23.31 21.63
CA ASP A 169 23.33 23.83 22.90
C ASP A 169 22.76 23.23 24.21
N ILE A 170 22.13 22.05 24.14
CA ILE A 170 21.52 21.39 25.30
C ILE A 170 22.52 21.06 26.41
N ILE A 171 23.78 20.79 26.08
CA ILE A 171 24.82 20.53 27.09
C ILE A 171 25.01 21.73 28.02
N ASN A 172 25.06 22.95 27.44
CA ASN A 172 25.21 24.17 28.22
C ASN A 172 24.01 24.40 29.15
N GLU A 173 22.80 24.05 28.70
CA GLU A 173 21.58 24.12 29.53
C GLU A 173 21.59 23.10 30.68
N ILE A 174 22.11 21.89 30.45
CA ILE A 174 22.27 20.87 31.49
C ILE A 174 23.32 21.31 32.51
N GLU A 175 24.41 21.94 32.07
CA GLU A 175 25.49 22.40 32.95
C GLU A 175 25.03 23.45 33.97
N LYS A 176 24.13 24.35 33.56
CA LYS A 176 23.55 25.42 34.38
C LYS A 176 22.67 24.92 35.55
N ILE A 177 22.35 23.63 35.62
CA ILE A 177 21.54 23.08 36.71
C ILE A 177 22.41 22.99 37.98
N GLU A 178 22.04 23.71 39.04
CA GLU A 178 22.82 23.76 40.29
C GLU A 178 22.70 22.47 41.12
N ASN A 179 21.47 22.02 41.43
CA ASN A 179 21.22 20.90 42.34
C ASN A 179 21.22 19.52 41.65
N LYS A 180 22.34 19.19 40.98
CA LYS A 180 22.45 17.96 40.15
C LYS A 180 22.18 16.69 40.95
N GLU A 181 22.76 16.56 42.15
CA GLU A 181 22.66 15.35 42.99
C GLU A 181 21.24 14.99 43.44
N ASN A 182 20.32 15.96 43.46
CA ASN A 182 18.91 15.76 43.76
C ASN A 182 18.01 15.91 42.52
N THR A 183 18.58 15.80 41.33
CA THR A 183 17.86 15.92 40.06
C THR A 183 17.93 14.64 39.25
N ILE A 184 16.75 14.17 38.83
CA ILE A 184 16.58 13.12 37.82
C ILE A 184 16.65 13.77 36.44
N LEU A 185 17.50 13.25 35.56
CA LEU A 185 17.71 13.78 34.22
C LEU A 185 17.18 12.83 33.15
N LEU A 186 16.26 13.31 32.32
CA LEU A 186 15.73 12.59 31.17
C LEU A 186 16.30 13.21 29.88
N LEU A 187 17.00 12.41 29.08
CA LEU A 187 17.59 12.82 27.82
C LEU A 187 16.92 12.07 26.67
N ASP A 188 16.23 12.80 25.80
CA ASP A 188 15.47 12.21 24.70
C ASP A 188 16.27 12.18 23.40
N ALA A 189 16.10 11.09 22.64
CA ALA A 189 16.54 10.91 21.26
C ALA A 189 18.03 11.20 21.03
N PHE A 190 18.90 10.43 21.69
CA PHE A 190 20.35 10.53 21.45
C PHE A 190 20.73 10.28 19.98
N ASP A 191 19.94 9.47 19.27
CA ASP A 191 20.10 9.22 17.83
C ASP A 191 19.71 10.40 16.93
N GLU A 192 19.22 11.51 17.49
CA GLU A 192 18.91 12.76 16.80
C GLU A 192 19.94 13.88 17.10
N ASP A 193 20.94 13.65 17.96
CA ASP A 193 22.04 14.60 18.22
C ASP A 193 23.06 14.57 17.06
N ILE A 194 23.29 15.73 16.43
CA ILE A 194 24.17 15.90 15.26
C ILE A 194 25.59 15.40 15.54
N LYS A 195 26.16 15.77 16.70
CA LYS A 195 27.52 15.34 17.07
C LYS A 195 27.58 13.86 17.41
N ALA A 196 26.49 13.30 17.92
CA ALA A 196 26.39 11.87 18.20
C ALA A 196 26.33 11.07 16.90
N ILE A 197 25.64 11.59 15.88
CA ILE A 197 25.58 10.97 14.55
C ILE A 197 26.99 10.85 13.96
N GLU A 198 27.80 11.91 14.06
CA GLU A 198 29.20 11.91 13.61
C GLU A 198 30.06 10.94 14.43
N ASN A 199 30.03 11.05 15.76
CA ASN A 199 30.81 10.23 16.66
C ASN A 199 30.12 9.99 18.02
N HIS A 200 29.23 8.99 18.03
CA HIS A 200 28.45 8.63 19.21
C HIS A 200 29.29 8.31 20.45
N LYS A 201 30.47 7.69 20.31
CA LYS A 201 31.33 7.37 21.47
C LYS A 201 31.89 8.65 22.08
N ALA A 202 32.47 9.52 21.26
CA ALA A 202 33.04 10.78 21.73
C ALA A 202 31.95 11.65 22.36
N ARG A 203 30.79 11.75 21.71
CA ARG A 203 29.65 12.54 22.19
C ARG A 203 29.03 11.96 23.47
N MET A 204 28.90 10.64 23.59
CA MET A 204 28.44 10.00 24.83
C MET A 204 29.41 10.28 25.99
N LYS A 205 30.73 10.23 25.75
CA LYS A 205 31.75 10.56 26.75
C LYS A 205 31.64 12.02 27.20
N GLU A 206 31.40 12.95 26.27
CA GLU A 206 31.14 14.36 26.58
C GLU A 206 29.89 14.53 27.46
N ILE A 207 28.76 13.92 27.06
CA ILE A 207 27.51 13.97 27.82
C ILE A 207 27.71 13.40 29.23
N LEU A 208 28.36 12.24 29.36
CA LEU A 208 28.54 11.57 30.64
C LEU A 208 29.36 12.39 31.64
N LYS A 209 30.40 13.09 31.19
CA LYS A 209 31.16 14.03 32.03
C LYS A 209 30.29 15.12 32.63
N VAL A 210 29.29 15.60 31.88
CA VAL A 210 28.39 16.67 32.34
C VAL A 210 27.31 16.13 33.26
N VAL A 211 26.82 14.92 32.98
CA VAL A 211 25.66 14.34 33.71
C VAL A 211 26.05 13.48 34.91
N GLU A 212 27.34 13.21 35.13
CA GLU A 212 27.82 12.30 36.17
C GLU A 212 27.40 12.69 37.60
N LYS A 213 27.06 13.96 37.86
CA LYS A 213 26.63 14.44 39.18
C LYS A 213 25.13 14.32 39.41
N PHE A 214 24.36 13.99 38.37
CA PHE A 214 22.91 13.84 38.50
C PHE A 214 22.55 12.58 39.29
N ARG A 215 21.34 12.52 39.84
CA ARG A 215 20.93 11.37 40.65
C ARG A 215 20.72 10.11 39.80
N ASP A 216 19.79 10.21 38.86
CA ASP A 216 19.37 9.16 37.94
C ASP A 216 19.39 9.76 36.54
N ILE A 217 19.98 9.06 35.57
CA ILE A 217 20.08 9.50 34.17
C ILE A 217 19.35 8.48 33.29
N VAL A 218 18.34 8.93 32.56
CA VAL A 218 17.59 8.11 31.60
C VAL A 218 17.79 8.66 30.20
N ILE A 219 18.44 7.90 29.34
CA ILE A 219 18.70 8.27 27.94
C ILE A 219 17.82 7.40 27.03
N THR A 220 17.14 8.00 26.06
CA THR A 220 16.45 7.24 25.00
C THR A 220 17.28 7.25 23.71
N CYS A 221 17.27 6.13 23.00
CA CYS A 221 17.97 6.00 21.74
C CYS A 221 17.32 4.94 20.83
N ARG A 222 17.54 5.01 19.52
CA ARG A 222 17.28 3.88 18.61
C ARG A 222 18.22 2.73 18.94
N THR A 223 17.68 1.52 18.90
CA THR A 223 18.42 0.24 18.97
C THR A 223 19.62 0.19 18.02
N GLN A 224 19.54 0.93 16.91
CA GLN A 224 20.44 0.87 15.76
C GLN A 224 21.69 1.73 15.89
N PHE A 225 21.69 2.66 16.85
CA PHE A 225 22.68 3.72 16.95
C PHE A 225 24.04 3.20 17.43
N PHE A 226 24.06 2.16 18.28
CA PHE A 226 25.28 1.59 18.86
C PHE A 226 25.95 0.53 17.93
N PRO A 227 27.25 0.63 17.60
CA PRO A 227 27.86 -0.11 16.50
C PRO A 227 28.24 -1.60 16.67
N SER A 228 28.33 -2.22 17.85
CA SER A 228 29.03 -3.52 17.96
C SER A 228 28.62 -4.47 19.10
N GLU A 229 28.76 -5.77 18.82
CA GLU A 229 28.52 -6.91 19.74
C GLU A 229 29.48 -6.95 20.94
N GLU A 230 30.69 -6.39 20.84
CA GLU A 230 31.64 -6.28 21.97
C GLU A 230 31.15 -5.34 23.09
N GLU A 231 30.25 -4.42 22.75
CA GLU A 231 29.62 -3.50 23.70
C GLU A 231 28.25 -4.02 24.18
N GLU A 232 27.72 -5.08 23.58
CA GLU A 232 26.41 -5.65 23.89
C GLU A 232 26.50 -7.13 24.30
N PRO A 233 26.88 -7.45 25.55
CA PRO A 233 26.63 -8.78 26.06
C PRO A 233 25.10 -9.01 26.08
N TYR A 234 24.62 -9.90 25.20
CA TYR A 234 23.21 -10.19 24.96
C TYR A 234 22.44 -10.66 26.21
N ASN A 235 23.15 -11.11 27.25
CA ASN A 235 22.59 -11.86 28.37
C ASN A 235 22.55 -11.11 29.70
N THR A 236 23.26 -9.98 29.86
CA THR A 236 23.41 -9.35 31.19
C THR A 236 22.39 -8.24 31.45
N GLY A 237 21.79 -7.65 30.41
CA GLY A 237 20.92 -6.48 30.53
C GLY A 237 21.67 -5.19 30.91
N TYR A 238 23.01 -5.21 30.89
CA TYR A 238 23.88 -4.07 31.22
C TYR A 238 24.82 -3.73 30.06
N TYR A 239 25.19 -2.45 29.96
CA TYR A 239 26.15 -1.89 29.02
C TYR A 239 27.20 -1.11 29.81
N SER A 240 28.48 -1.48 29.68
CA SER A 240 29.58 -0.78 30.34
C SER A 240 30.27 0.15 29.35
N PHE A 241 30.55 1.38 29.78
CA PHE A 241 31.15 2.44 28.95
C PHE A 241 32.28 3.16 29.69
N GLY A 242 33.20 3.77 28.93
CA GLY A 242 34.40 4.45 29.43
C GLY A 242 35.67 3.61 29.32
N ASP A 243 36.83 4.26 29.45
CA ASP A 243 38.15 3.64 29.17
C ASP A 243 38.46 2.44 30.10
N LYS A 244 37.77 2.36 31.25
CA LYS A 244 37.84 1.26 32.24
C LYS A 244 36.47 0.66 32.57
N GLY A 245 35.42 0.93 31.79
CA GLY A 245 34.06 0.48 32.08
C GLY A 245 33.42 1.16 33.30
N GLU A 246 33.81 2.40 33.59
CA GLU A 246 33.40 3.18 34.76
C GLU A 246 31.90 3.54 34.80
N TYR A 247 31.24 3.55 33.65
CA TYR A 247 29.80 3.81 33.54
C TYR A 247 29.04 2.52 33.24
N LYS A 248 28.15 2.12 34.15
CA LYS A 248 27.29 0.94 33.97
C LYS A 248 25.85 1.36 33.70
N PHE A 249 25.38 1.13 32.48
CA PHE A 249 24.02 1.39 32.04
C PHE A 249 23.14 0.15 32.16
N GLN A 250 21.96 0.29 32.76
CA GLN A 250 20.90 -0.70 32.64
C GLN A 250 20.14 -0.51 31.32
N LYS A 251 20.06 -1.58 30.51
CA LYS A 251 19.38 -1.59 29.21
C LYS A 251 17.92 -2.01 29.36
N LEU A 252 17.01 -1.22 28.78
CA LEU A 252 15.58 -1.53 28.74
C LEU A 252 15.07 -1.37 27.30
N TYR A 253 14.43 -2.41 26.76
CA TYR A 253 13.86 -2.37 25.42
C TYR A 253 12.34 -2.12 25.50
N LEU A 254 11.83 -1.14 24.74
CA LEU A 254 10.37 -0.96 24.64
C LEU A 254 9.74 -2.12 23.87
N SER A 255 8.67 -2.68 24.44
CA SER A 255 7.87 -3.70 23.76
C SER A 255 6.83 -3.08 22.83
N VAL A 256 6.56 -3.77 21.72
CA VAL A 256 5.42 -3.48 20.84
C VAL A 256 4.08 -3.55 21.59
N PHE A 257 3.07 -2.83 21.08
CA PHE A 257 1.72 -2.91 21.63
C PHE A 257 1.15 -4.32 21.48
N SER A 258 0.47 -4.80 22.53
CA SER A 258 -0.39 -5.98 22.41
C SER A 258 -1.72 -5.62 21.74
N ASP A 259 -2.46 -6.62 21.24
CA ASP A 259 -3.82 -6.40 20.72
C ASP A 259 -4.73 -5.68 21.72
N ASN A 260 -4.55 -5.92 23.01
CA ASN A 260 -5.28 -5.21 24.06
C ASN A 260 -4.88 -3.74 24.15
N ASP A 261 -3.60 -3.42 23.98
CA ASP A 261 -3.10 -2.04 23.96
C ASP A 261 -3.64 -1.29 22.73
N VAL A 262 -3.66 -1.94 21.56
CA VAL A 262 -4.29 -1.40 20.33
C VAL A 262 -5.78 -1.14 20.55
N LYS A 263 -6.53 -2.10 21.13
CA LYS A 263 -7.96 -1.91 21.46
C LYS A 263 -8.18 -0.73 22.41
N LYS A 264 -7.32 -0.58 23.44
CA LYS A 264 -7.38 0.55 24.38
C LYS A 264 -7.08 1.88 23.67
N TYR A 265 -6.08 1.91 22.78
CA TYR A 265 -5.74 3.09 21.98
C TYR A 265 -6.91 3.54 21.11
N LEU A 266 -7.49 2.63 20.30
CA LEU A 266 -8.64 2.94 19.45
C LEU A 266 -9.87 3.42 20.26
N LYS A 267 -10.06 2.90 21.48
CA LYS A 267 -11.12 3.36 22.38
C LYS A 267 -10.91 4.80 22.85
N LYS A 268 -9.66 5.21 23.06
CA LYS A 268 -9.30 6.59 23.44
C LYS A 268 -9.37 7.55 22.25
N LEU A 269 -8.94 7.09 21.07
CA LEU A 269 -8.88 7.90 19.85
C LEU A 269 -10.28 8.19 19.29
N PHE A 270 -11.12 7.16 19.15
CA PHE A 270 -12.46 7.28 18.59
C PHE A 270 -13.53 7.16 19.66
N PHE A 271 -14.14 8.29 20.03
CA PHE A 271 -15.32 8.29 20.90
C PHE A 271 -16.54 7.69 20.19
N ILE A 272 -16.76 8.07 18.93
CA ILE A 272 -17.86 7.60 18.08
C ILE A 272 -17.69 6.12 17.74
N PHE A 273 -18.70 5.30 18.07
CA PHE A 273 -18.69 3.85 17.85
C PHE A 273 -18.53 3.47 16.37
N LYS A 274 -19.13 4.22 15.43
CA LYS A 274 -18.99 4.01 13.98
C LYS A 274 -17.52 4.07 13.55
N ASN A 275 -16.84 5.17 13.85
CA ASN A 275 -15.43 5.36 13.50
C ASN A 275 -14.54 4.31 14.17
N ARG A 276 -14.86 3.94 15.42
CA ARG A 276 -14.15 2.86 16.11
C ARG A 276 -14.29 1.50 15.41
N ASN A 277 -15.47 1.19 14.88
CA ASN A 277 -15.69 -0.06 14.15
C ASN A 277 -14.97 -0.06 12.81
N ILE A 278 -14.94 1.07 12.10
CA ILE A 278 -14.14 1.24 10.87
C ILE A 278 -12.65 1.06 11.19
N ALA A 279 -12.14 1.74 12.22
CA ALA A 279 -10.76 1.60 12.68
C ALA A 279 -10.39 0.15 12.98
N LYS A 280 -11.27 -0.58 13.69
CA LYS A 280 -11.06 -2.01 13.98
C LYS A 280 -11.01 -2.87 12.72
N LYS A 281 -11.82 -2.55 11.70
CA LYS A 281 -11.77 -3.26 10.40
C LYS A 281 -10.44 -3.01 9.70
N ILE A 282 -9.96 -1.77 9.67
CA ILE A 282 -8.64 -1.41 9.11
C ILE A 282 -7.53 -2.16 9.86
N VAL A 283 -7.50 -2.07 11.20
CA VAL A 283 -6.47 -2.75 12.02
C VAL A 283 -6.40 -4.26 11.76
N LYS A 284 -7.56 -4.92 11.61
CA LYS A 284 -7.62 -6.36 11.32
C LYS A 284 -6.99 -6.74 9.98
N LYS A 285 -6.94 -5.83 9.00
CA LYS A 285 -6.29 -6.07 7.71
C LYS A 285 -4.77 -5.94 7.78
N ILE A 286 -4.24 -5.26 8.80
CA ILE A 286 -2.80 -4.98 8.96
C ILE A 286 -2.29 -5.25 10.39
N PRO A 287 -2.48 -6.46 10.93
CA PRO A 287 -2.16 -6.77 12.33
C PRO A 287 -0.69 -6.51 12.68
N ASN A 288 0.23 -6.86 11.78
CA ASN A 288 1.67 -6.74 12.00
C ASN A 288 2.19 -5.30 12.07
N LEU A 289 1.45 -4.34 11.51
CA LEU A 289 1.87 -2.95 11.40
C LEU A 289 1.36 -2.10 12.57
N THR A 290 0.15 -2.40 13.04
CA THR A 290 -0.59 -1.62 14.05
C THR A 290 -0.13 -1.84 15.49
N ILE A 291 0.74 -2.83 15.72
CA ILE A 291 1.47 -3.00 16.99
C ILE A 291 2.50 -1.88 17.22
N ARG A 292 2.87 -1.12 16.17
CA ARG A 292 3.75 0.05 16.24
C ARG A 292 2.91 1.31 16.47
N PRO A 293 3.06 2.02 17.60
CA PRO A 293 2.24 3.18 17.95
C PRO A 293 2.22 4.28 16.89
N MET A 294 3.35 4.52 16.23
CA MET A 294 3.47 5.52 15.17
C MET A 294 2.54 5.23 13.99
N LEU A 295 2.54 4.01 13.46
CA LEU A 295 1.68 3.62 12.34
C LEU A 295 0.21 3.54 12.76
N LEU A 296 -0.05 3.13 14.01
CA LEU A 296 -1.37 3.17 14.60
C LEU A 296 -1.94 4.59 14.70
N SER A 297 -1.10 5.61 14.87
CA SER A 297 -1.54 7.02 14.96
C SER A 297 -2.10 7.56 13.64
N HIS A 298 -1.64 7.04 12.51
CA HIS A 298 -2.12 7.42 11.18
C HIS A 298 -3.47 6.80 10.81
N ILE A 299 -4.03 5.90 11.63
CA ILE A 299 -5.39 5.36 11.39
C ILE A 299 -6.44 6.47 11.42
N GLU A 300 -6.22 7.54 12.20
CA GLU A 300 -7.09 8.71 12.17
C GLU A 300 -7.15 9.34 10.78
N ASP A 301 -5.99 9.48 10.13
CA ASP A 301 -5.87 10.05 8.79
C ASP A 301 -6.55 9.16 7.74
N LEU A 302 -6.37 7.83 7.85
CA LEU A 302 -7.05 6.87 6.99
C LEU A 302 -8.57 6.99 7.08
N ILE A 303 -9.14 7.18 8.27
CA ILE A 303 -10.59 7.31 8.43
C ILE A 303 -11.11 8.65 7.91
N LYS A 304 -10.32 9.73 8.02
CA LYS A 304 -10.67 11.06 7.52
C LYS A 304 -10.62 11.15 5.99
N SER A 305 -9.83 10.31 5.33
CA SER A 305 -9.58 10.37 3.89
C SER A 305 -10.81 10.13 2.98
N ASN A 306 -12.00 9.82 3.54
CA ASN A 306 -13.20 9.37 2.81
C ASN A 306 -12.97 8.21 1.80
N ARG A 307 -11.77 7.63 1.76
CA ARG A 307 -11.39 6.51 0.90
C ARG A 307 -11.79 5.21 1.59
N THR A 308 -12.39 4.30 0.83
CA THR A 308 -12.66 2.93 1.29
C THR A 308 -11.45 2.06 0.98
N TYR A 309 -10.85 1.50 2.02
CA TYR A 309 -9.75 0.55 1.88
C TYR A 309 -10.33 -0.87 1.75
N GLU A 310 -10.45 -1.37 0.52
CA GLU A 310 -10.87 -2.73 0.21
C GLU A 310 -9.75 -3.74 0.52
N TYR A 311 -8.51 -3.38 0.23
CA TYR A 311 -7.35 -4.26 0.30
C TYR A 311 -6.36 -3.86 1.38
N SER A 312 -5.48 -4.79 1.75
CA SER A 312 -4.46 -4.55 2.76
C SER A 312 -3.33 -3.68 2.20
N PHE A 313 -2.91 -3.89 0.95
CA PHE A 313 -1.83 -3.10 0.34
C PHE A 313 -2.16 -1.60 0.26
N GLN A 314 -3.42 -1.23 0.02
CA GLN A 314 -3.85 0.18 -0.02
C GLN A 314 -3.60 0.88 1.32
N ILE A 315 -3.75 0.14 2.43
CA ILE A 315 -3.47 0.65 3.77
C ILE A 315 -1.95 0.80 3.96
N TYR A 316 -1.16 -0.18 3.50
CA TYR A 316 0.32 -0.09 3.54
C TYR A 316 0.82 1.11 2.72
N GLU A 317 0.30 1.29 1.51
CA GLU A 317 0.62 2.41 0.62
C GLU A 317 0.41 3.76 1.33
N GLU A 318 -0.77 3.99 1.89
CA GLU A 318 -1.05 5.25 2.58
C GLU A 318 -0.20 5.43 3.84
N LEU A 319 0.03 4.37 4.62
CA LEU A 319 0.85 4.47 5.83
C LEU A 319 2.33 4.75 5.51
N ILE A 320 2.87 4.12 4.47
CA ILE A 320 4.23 4.39 3.99
C ILE A 320 4.31 5.81 3.45
N LYS A 321 3.34 6.24 2.65
CA LYS A 321 3.27 7.61 2.13
C LYS A 321 3.24 8.65 3.27
N LYS A 322 2.38 8.49 4.27
CA LYS A 322 2.28 9.37 5.44
C LYS A 322 3.56 9.40 6.26
N TRP A 323 4.24 8.26 6.37
CA TRP A 323 5.54 8.20 7.04
C TRP A 323 6.61 8.98 6.25
N ILE A 324 6.70 8.79 4.93
CA ILE A 324 7.64 9.53 4.08
C ILE A 324 7.36 11.03 4.17
N GLU A 325 6.10 11.46 4.04
CA GLU A 325 5.69 12.87 4.18
C GLU A 325 6.21 13.47 5.50
N ARG A 326 6.05 12.75 6.62
CA ARG A 326 6.52 13.20 7.93
C ARG A 326 8.04 13.30 8.05
N GLU A 327 8.78 12.34 7.50
CA GLU A 327 10.25 12.40 7.53
C GLU A 327 10.79 13.52 6.63
N SER A 328 10.11 13.77 5.51
CA SER A 328 10.47 14.82 4.55
C SER A 328 10.20 16.23 5.10
N SER A 329 9.18 16.39 5.95
CA SER A 329 8.79 17.69 6.51
C SER A 329 9.68 18.18 7.67
N LYS A 330 10.75 17.48 8.02
CA LYS A 330 11.66 17.87 9.11
C LYS A 330 12.49 19.08 8.69
N LEU A 331 12.68 20.04 9.60
CA LEU A 331 13.34 21.33 9.32
C LEU A 331 14.71 21.18 8.65
N VAL A 332 15.50 20.21 9.13
CA VAL A 332 16.86 19.91 8.65
C VAL A 332 16.89 19.51 7.16
N ILE A 333 15.79 18.98 6.61
CA ILE A 333 15.73 18.47 5.22
C ILE A 333 15.71 19.58 4.18
N LYS A 334 15.05 20.71 4.47
CA LYS A 334 15.01 21.84 3.53
C LYS A 334 16.39 22.45 3.34
N ASP A 335 17.19 22.47 4.40
CA ASP A 335 18.53 23.04 4.40
C ASP A 335 19.55 22.09 3.73
N GLU A 336 19.40 20.77 3.89
CA GLU A 336 20.35 19.75 3.37
C GLU A 336 20.07 19.28 1.93
N HIS A 337 18.80 19.23 1.48
CA HIS A 337 18.42 18.56 0.22
C HIS A 337 17.64 19.44 -0.77
N GLY A 338 17.55 20.75 -0.51
CA GLY A 338 16.98 21.77 -1.40
C GLY A 338 15.45 21.78 -1.50
N SER A 339 14.77 20.63 -1.55
CA SER A 339 13.31 20.56 -1.51
C SER A 339 12.75 19.31 -0.84
N GLU A 340 11.61 19.47 -0.15
CA GLU A 340 10.86 18.39 0.51
C GLU A 340 10.41 17.31 -0.49
N GLU A 341 10.02 17.71 -1.71
CA GLU A 341 9.53 16.80 -2.74
C GLU A 341 10.64 15.91 -3.31
N ASN A 342 11.84 16.46 -3.51
CA ASN A 342 12.99 15.67 -3.96
C ASN A 342 13.36 14.60 -2.93
N TYR A 343 13.42 14.98 -1.65
CA TYR A 343 13.71 14.04 -0.57
C TYR A 343 12.65 12.93 -0.48
N ARG A 344 11.38 13.26 -0.68
CA ARG A 344 10.26 12.29 -0.73
C ARG A 344 10.48 11.22 -1.80
N VAL A 345 10.86 11.64 -3.02
CA VAL A 345 11.13 10.73 -4.14
C VAL A 345 12.36 9.88 -3.87
N GLN A 346 13.43 10.47 -3.35
CA GLN A 346 14.65 9.74 -3.02
C GLN A 346 14.43 8.68 -1.94
N LEU A 347 13.71 9.01 -0.86
CA LEU A 347 13.42 8.08 0.23
C LEU A 347 12.53 6.91 -0.23
N MET A 348 11.60 7.18 -1.14
CA MET A 348 10.77 6.15 -1.77
C MET A 348 11.63 5.20 -2.63
N ASN A 349 12.45 5.74 -3.53
CA ASN A 349 13.30 4.95 -4.43
C ASN A 349 14.33 4.15 -3.64
N PHE A 350 14.95 4.76 -2.63
CA PHE A 350 15.85 4.08 -1.71
C PHE A 350 15.18 2.87 -1.05
N SER A 351 13.96 3.04 -0.54
CA SER A 351 13.22 1.95 0.11
C SER A 351 12.87 0.83 -0.87
N LEU A 352 12.53 1.17 -2.12
CA LEU A 352 12.25 0.17 -3.17
C LEU A 352 13.50 -0.64 -3.53
N GLU A 353 14.60 0.04 -3.87
CA GLU A 353 15.87 -0.60 -4.26
C GLU A 353 16.45 -1.47 -3.15
N LEU A 354 16.35 -1.00 -1.92
CA LEU A 354 16.76 -1.75 -0.75
C LEU A 354 15.96 -3.04 -0.58
N ALA A 355 14.64 -3.00 -0.81
CA ALA A 355 13.81 -4.21 -0.74
C ALA A 355 14.25 -5.24 -1.80
N ILE A 356 14.55 -4.78 -3.01
CA ILE A 356 15.04 -5.61 -4.11
C ILE A 356 16.40 -6.23 -3.76
N ASP A 357 17.34 -5.44 -3.26
CA ASP A 357 18.67 -5.92 -2.87
C ASP A 357 18.61 -6.98 -1.77
N LEU A 358 17.83 -6.72 -0.71
CA LEU A 358 17.63 -7.65 0.40
C LEU A 358 17.04 -8.98 -0.09
N TYR A 359 16.12 -8.92 -1.05
CA TYR A 359 15.51 -10.11 -1.62
C TYR A 359 16.47 -10.91 -2.49
N LYS A 360 17.17 -10.25 -3.43
CA LYS A 360 18.09 -10.91 -4.38
C LYS A 360 19.29 -11.56 -3.68
N ASN A 361 19.77 -10.95 -2.60
CA ASN A 361 20.93 -11.45 -1.87
C ASN A 361 20.57 -12.32 -0.66
N ARG A 362 19.30 -12.68 -0.45
CA ARG A 362 18.81 -13.37 0.75
C ARG A 362 19.50 -14.70 1.02
N GLU A 363 19.80 -15.48 -0.03
CA GLU A 363 20.43 -16.79 0.11
C GLU A 363 21.90 -16.64 0.52
N LYS A 364 22.62 -15.75 -0.18
CA LYS A 364 24.01 -15.39 0.14
C LYS A 364 24.13 -14.88 1.58
N ARG A 365 23.18 -14.06 2.02
CA ARG A 365 23.18 -13.45 3.36
C ARG A 365 22.51 -14.33 4.43
N LYS A 366 21.88 -15.45 4.05
CA LYS A 366 21.06 -16.31 4.93
C LYS A 366 19.97 -15.54 5.68
N GLY A 367 19.37 -14.55 5.02
CA GLY A 367 18.30 -13.73 5.58
C GLY A 367 18.13 -12.38 4.89
N TYR A 368 17.12 -11.64 5.33
CA TYR A 368 16.74 -10.33 4.77
C TYR A 368 17.40 -9.19 5.53
N PHE A 369 18.72 -9.20 5.54
CA PHE A 369 19.50 -8.17 6.21
C PHE A 369 20.79 -7.84 5.46
N ILE A 370 21.42 -6.73 5.81
CA ILE A 370 22.74 -6.30 5.31
C ILE A 370 23.73 -6.38 6.47
N THR A 371 24.92 -6.94 6.23
CA THR A 371 25.98 -7.04 7.24
C THR A 371 27.00 -5.90 7.11
N LYS A 372 27.81 -5.65 8.15
CA LYS A 372 28.92 -4.67 8.08
C LYS A 372 30.04 -5.13 7.14
N ASP A 373 30.29 -6.45 7.08
CA ASP A 373 31.36 -7.05 6.27
C ASP A 373 30.96 -7.24 4.81
N ASP A 374 29.69 -7.05 4.47
CA ASP A 374 29.32 -6.82 3.08
C ASP A 374 30.14 -5.60 2.62
N LYS A 375 31.01 -5.78 1.63
CA LYS A 375 31.55 -4.70 0.77
C LYS A 375 30.45 -3.82 0.13
N TYR A 376 29.19 -4.06 0.47
CA TYR A 376 27.97 -3.44 0.04
C TYR A 376 27.21 -2.81 1.23
N GLY A 377 27.60 -2.96 2.50
CA GLY A 377 26.80 -2.43 3.62
C GLY A 377 26.80 -0.91 3.73
N VAL A 378 28.01 -0.34 3.71
CA VAL A 378 28.25 1.11 3.57
C VAL A 378 28.24 1.51 2.09
N ASP A 379 28.64 0.58 1.22
CA ASP A 379 28.71 0.78 -0.22
C ASP A 379 27.33 0.71 -0.90
N ILE A 380 26.25 0.24 -0.28
CA ILE A 380 24.87 0.34 -0.83
C ILE A 380 24.36 1.76 -0.66
N ALA A 381 24.63 2.41 0.48
CA ALA A 381 24.38 3.84 0.66
C ALA A 381 25.20 4.66 -0.36
N LEU A 382 26.48 4.32 -0.55
CA LEU A 382 27.40 5.00 -1.48
C LEU A 382 27.28 4.59 -2.96
N LYS A 383 26.73 3.42 -3.29
CA LYS A 383 26.45 2.98 -4.67
C LYS A 383 25.08 3.46 -5.12
N LEU A 384 24.07 3.48 -4.25
CA LEU A 384 22.76 4.01 -4.59
C LEU A 384 22.77 5.55 -4.72
N SER A 385 23.63 6.25 -3.97
CA SER A 385 23.92 7.67 -4.23
C SER A 385 24.60 7.94 -5.57
N LYS A 386 25.12 6.90 -6.24
CA LYS A 386 25.64 6.99 -7.61
C LYS A 386 24.64 6.54 -8.69
N ILE A 387 23.61 5.77 -8.32
CA ILE A 387 22.56 5.28 -9.24
C ILE A 387 21.52 6.39 -9.50
N VAL A 388 21.34 7.31 -8.56
CA VAL A 388 20.51 8.51 -8.72
C VAL A 388 21.45 9.67 -9.06
N GLY A 389 21.74 9.88 -10.34
CA GLY A 389 22.82 10.76 -10.81
C GLY A 389 22.61 12.26 -10.58
N ASP A 390 22.68 12.74 -9.33
CA ASP A 390 22.70 14.17 -9.00
C ASP A 390 23.32 14.47 -7.62
N ASP A 391 23.89 15.67 -7.44
CA ASP A 391 24.66 16.14 -6.28
C ASP A 391 23.87 16.25 -4.94
N ASN A 392 22.61 15.80 -4.89
CA ASN A 392 21.68 15.93 -3.75
C ASN A 392 21.21 14.57 -3.17
N CYS A 393 22.11 13.61 -2.95
CA CYS A 393 21.74 12.26 -2.51
C CYS A 393 21.51 12.10 -0.99
N LEU A 394 20.75 11.06 -0.61
CA LEU A 394 20.61 10.63 0.79
C LEU A 394 21.99 10.28 1.39
N THR A 395 22.28 10.83 2.56
CA THR A 395 23.51 10.54 3.29
C THR A 395 23.40 9.23 4.08
N GLU A 396 24.53 8.65 4.51
CA GLU A 396 24.53 7.50 5.43
C GLU A 396 23.75 7.82 6.73
N THR A 397 23.83 9.08 7.16
CA THR A 397 23.08 9.62 8.30
C THR A 397 21.58 9.54 8.09
N ASP A 398 21.06 9.92 6.93
CA ASP A 398 19.64 9.84 6.60
C ASP A 398 19.13 8.41 6.63
N ILE A 399 19.94 7.49 6.10
CA ILE A 399 19.61 6.06 6.08
C ILE A 399 19.55 5.50 7.51
N ARG A 400 20.46 5.91 8.41
CA ARG A 400 20.50 5.41 9.80
C ARG A 400 19.46 6.03 10.72
N SER A 401 19.09 7.29 10.50
CA SER A 401 18.25 8.06 11.43
C SER A 401 16.84 8.36 10.89
N LYS A 402 16.61 8.31 9.58
CA LYS A 402 15.36 8.75 8.95
C LYS A 402 14.68 7.68 8.08
N SER A 403 15.23 6.47 7.96
CA SER A 403 14.62 5.39 7.16
C SER A 403 13.74 4.41 7.95
N LEU A 404 12.94 3.60 7.25
CA LEU A 404 12.19 2.46 7.83
C LEU A 404 13.09 1.26 8.15
N LEU A 405 14.40 1.42 8.16
CA LEU A 405 15.33 0.38 8.55
C LEU A 405 15.41 0.22 10.06
N ASN A 406 15.81 -0.99 10.43
CA ASN A 406 16.13 -1.51 11.74
C ASN A 406 17.47 -2.23 11.66
N ARG A 407 18.46 -1.72 12.38
CA ARG A 407 19.69 -2.46 12.67
C ARG A 407 19.53 -3.32 13.93
N GLY A 408 19.89 -4.60 13.81
CA GLY A 408 19.99 -5.52 14.93
C GLY A 408 21.23 -5.26 15.78
N ALA A 409 21.24 -5.84 16.99
CA ALA A 409 22.38 -5.87 17.91
C ALA A 409 23.62 -6.54 17.28
N ASP A 410 23.41 -7.50 16.38
CA ASP A 410 24.42 -8.16 15.55
C ASP A 410 24.95 -7.25 14.42
N GLY A 411 24.55 -5.98 14.44
CA GLY A 411 24.96 -4.95 13.52
C GLY A 411 24.31 -5.02 12.14
N LYS A 412 23.33 -5.90 11.94
CA LYS A 412 22.72 -6.14 10.62
C LYS A 412 21.52 -5.25 10.35
N TYR A 413 21.43 -4.63 9.17
CA TYR A 413 20.32 -3.74 8.79
C TYR A 413 19.20 -4.51 8.08
N LYS A 414 17.95 -4.33 8.48
CA LYS A 414 16.75 -4.93 7.86
C LYS A 414 15.59 -3.95 7.89
N PHE A 415 14.52 -4.17 7.13
CA PHE A 415 13.30 -3.37 7.29
C PHE A 415 12.72 -3.49 8.71
N SER A 416 12.10 -2.42 9.17
CA SER A 416 11.43 -2.36 10.47
C SER A 416 10.34 -3.42 10.61
N HIS A 417 9.73 -3.80 9.50
CA HIS A 417 8.90 -4.98 9.43
C HIS A 417 9.01 -5.65 8.06
N LYS A 418 9.00 -6.99 8.03
CA LYS A 418 9.12 -7.76 6.79
C LYS A 418 8.02 -7.41 5.78
N SER A 419 6.79 -7.20 6.24
CA SER A 419 5.68 -6.85 5.35
C SER A 419 5.83 -5.50 4.64
N ILE A 420 6.66 -4.58 5.15
CA ILE A 420 6.98 -3.33 4.45
C ILE A 420 7.87 -3.64 3.24
N MET A 421 8.90 -4.47 3.44
CA MET A 421 9.74 -4.98 2.34
C MET A 421 8.89 -5.73 1.31
N GLU A 422 8.02 -6.63 1.77
CA GLU A 422 7.12 -7.41 0.91
C GLU A 422 6.14 -6.52 0.12
N TYR A 423 5.69 -5.38 0.67
CA TYR A 423 4.91 -4.38 -0.07
C TYR A 423 5.71 -3.75 -1.22
N PHE A 424 6.96 -3.33 -0.97
CA PHE A 424 7.83 -2.78 -2.03
C PHE A 424 8.13 -3.81 -3.12
N LEU A 425 8.37 -5.06 -2.75
CA LEU A 425 8.55 -6.16 -3.71
C LEU A 425 7.29 -6.40 -4.55
N ALA A 426 6.11 -6.38 -3.92
CA ALA A 426 4.83 -6.50 -4.63
C ALA A 426 4.61 -5.34 -5.62
N LYS A 427 4.90 -4.11 -5.20
CA LYS A 427 4.86 -2.94 -6.06
C LYS A 427 5.80 -3.10 -7.27
N LYS A 428 7.04 -3.55 -7.04
CA LYS A 428 8.00 -3.80 -8.12
C LYS A 428 7.52 -4.88 -9.11
N MET A 429 6.87 -5.95 -8.63
CA MET A 429 6.31 -6.99 -9.50
C MET A 429 5.18 -6.48 -10.40
N ILE A 430 4.39 -5.51 -9.95
CA ILE A 430 3.36 -4.88 -10.78
C ILE A 430 3.98 -4.01 -11.88
N GLU A 431 5.07 -3.32 -11.57
CA GLU A 431 5.77 -2.41 -12.49
C GLU A 431 6.70 -3.13 -13.48
N ASP A 432 7.19 -4.31 -13.12
CA ASP A 432 8.23 -5.04 -13.86
C ASP A 432 7.89 -6.54 -13.96
N SER A 433 7.38 -6.95 -15.13
CA SER A 433 6.98 -8.33 -15.40
C SER A 433 8.15 -9.31 -15.36
N GLN A 434 9.37 -8.87 -15.72
CA GLN A 434 10.56 -9.72 -15.63
C GLN A 434 10.93 -10.00 -14.18
N PHE A 435 10.80 -9.00 -13.31
CA PHE A 435 10.98 -9.18 -11.89
C PHE A 435 9.97 -10.18 -11.31
N TYR A 436 8.69 -10.11 -11.72
CA TYR A 436 7.67 -11.08 -11.33
C TYR A 436 8.00 -12.52 -11.75
N ILE A 437 8.41 -12.74 -13.01
CA ILE A 437 8.74 -14.09 -13.53
C ILE A 437 9.88 -14.74 -12.73
N GLN A 438 10.85 -13.94 -12.29
CA GLN A 438 12.00 -14.41 -11.50
C GLN A 438 11.72 -14.47 -9.99
N PHE A 439 10.53 -14.01 -9.55
CA PHE A 439 10.21 -13.90 -8.14
C PHE A 439 9.75 -15.23 -7.55
N ASP A 440 10.51 -15.73 -6.59
CA ASP A 440 10.14 -16.83 -5.71
C ASP A 440 9.35 -16.32 -4.49
N PHE A 441 8.09 -16.74 -4.40
CA PHE A 441 7.19 -16.42 -3.30
C PHE A 441 7.41 -17.25 -2.03
N TYR A 442 8.37 -18.19 -2.01
CA TYR A 442 8.63 -19.01 -0.83
C TYR A 442 8.98 -18.15 0.38
N GLY A 443 8.16 -18.28 1.43
CA GLY A 443 8.28 -17.45 2.61
C GLY A 443 8.04 -15.97 2.34
N MET A 444 7.25 -15.57 1.33
CA MET A 444 6.86 -14.18 1.03
C MET A 444 5.34 -14.01 0.96
N ASP A 445 4.65 -14.50 1.99
CA ASP A 445 3.18 -14.59 2.01
C ASP A 445 2.50 -13.23 1.85
N ALA A 446 3.00 -12.18 2.52
CA ALA A 446 2.39 -10.86 2.38
C ALA A 446 2.67 -10.26 0.99
N ALA A 447 3.84 -10.50 0.39
CA ALA A 447 4.13 -10.02 -0.96
C ALA A 447 3.18 -10.67 -1.97
N LYS A 448 2.95 -11.99 -1.84
CA LYS A 448 1.98 -12.73 -2.64
C LYS A 448 0.58 -12.14 -2.49
N GLN A 449 0.15 -11.91 -1.25
CA GLN A 449 -1.15 -11.32 -0.99
C GLN A 449 -1.29 -9.91 -1.58
N PHE A 450 -0.32 -9.02 -1.34
CA PHE A 450 -0.35 -7.66 -1.88
C PHE A 450 -0.36 -7.66 -3.40
N PHE A 451 0.47 -8.50 -4.04
CA PHE A 451 0.49 -8.64 -5.49
C PHE A 451 -0.86 -9.06 -6.04
N ILE A 452 -1.47 -10.12 -5.49
CA ILE A 452 -2.80 -10.58 -5.91
C ILE A 452 -3.84 -9.47 -5.71
N GLU A 453 -3.84 -8.79 -4.57
CA GLU A 453 -4.76 -7.69 -4.30
C GLU A 453 -4.59 -6.53 -5.31
N MET A 454 -3.35 -6.18 -5.67
CA MET A 454 -3.05 -5.15 -6.67
C MET A 454 -3.51 -5.56 -8.07
N VAL A 455 -3.27 -6.82 -8.48
CA VAL A 455 -3.73 -7.32 -9.79
C VAL A 455 -5.26 -7.34 -9.84
N VAL A 456 -5.92 -7.83 -8.78
CA VAL A 456 -7.39 -7.83 -8.72
C VAL A 456 -7.96 -6.42 -8.81
N GLU A 457 -7.39 -5.44 -8.10
CA GLU A 457 -7.81 -4.04 -8.22
C GLU A 457 -7.69 -3.54 -9.66
N LYS A 458 -6.56 -3.84 -10.34
CA LYS A 458 -6.33 -3.43 -11.73
C LYS A 458 -7.25 -4.12 -12.73
N LEU A 459 -7.60 -5.39 -12.49
CA LEU A 459 -8.56 -6.11 -13.34
C LEU A 459 -10.00 -5.61 -13.16
N LYS A 460 -10.37 -5.18 -11.95
CA LYS A 460 -11.68 -4.53 -11.69
C LYS A 460 -11.85 -3.20 -12.41
N GLU A 461 -10.76 -2.52 -12.77
CA GLU A 461 -10.82 -1.29 -13.58
C GLU A 461 -11.23 -1.58 -15.04
N MET A 462 -11.15 -2.85 -15.49
CA MET A 462 -11.51 -3.27 -16.86
C MET A 462 -13.00 -3.64 -16.96
N ASP A 463 -13.62 -3.32 -18.10
CA ASP A 463 -14.95 -3.81 -18.42
C ASP A 463 -14.85 -5.25 -18.93
N GLY A 464 -15.51 -6.20 -18.28
CA GLY A 464 -15.44 -7.61 -18.69
C GLY A 464 -16.11 -8.59 -17.74
N ILE A 465 -15.99 -9.86 -18.10
CA ILE A 465 -16.50 -11.01 -17.34
C ILE A 465 -15.39 -12.06 -17.18
N PHE A 466 -15.48 -12.86 -16.14
CA PHE A 466 -14.60 -14.00 -15.92
C PHE A 466 -15.41 -15.25 -15.60
N TYR A 467 -14.76 -16.39 -15.82
CA TYR A 467 -15.32 -17.71 -15.63
C TYR A 467 -14.46 -18.50 -14.64
N LEU A 468 -15.12 -19.09 -13.64
CA LEU A 468 -14.50 -19.94 -12.63
C LEU A 468 -14.88 -21.40 -12.85
N PHE A 469 -13.98 -22.30 -12.46
CA PHE A 469 -14.26 -23.73 -12.37
C PHE A 469 -14.24 -24.19 -10.91
N ASP A 470 -15.43 -24.34 -10.31
CA ASP A 470 -15.62 -24.87 -8.95
C ASP A 470 -16.65 -26.02 -9.03
N GLY A 471 -16.32 -27.05 -9.82
CA GLY A 471 -17.19 -28.17 -10.20
C GLY A 471 -18.23 -27.84 -11.28
N ASN A 472 -18.66 -26.59 -11.38
CA ASN A 472 -19.49 -26.03 -12.46
C ASN A 472 -18.89 -24.70 -12.95
N ILE A 473 -19.13 -24.36 -14.22
CA ILE A 473 -18.71 -23.07 -14.79
C ILE A 473 -19.62 -21.96 -14.25
N ARG A 474 -19.04 -20.98 -13.55
CA ARG A 474 -19.76 -19.77 -13.11
C ARG A 474 -19.25 -18.56 -13.87
N ARG A 475 -20.17 -17.75 -14.39
CA ARG A 475 -19.90 -16.49 -15.09
C ARG A 475 -20.18 -15.33 -14.14
N GLU A 476 -19.20 -14.45 -13.97
CA GLU A 476 -19.31 -13.26 -13.13
C GLU A 476 -18.69 -12.03 -13.81
N PHE A 477 -19.15 -10.83 -13.43
CA PHE A 477 -18.55 -9.56 -13.86
C PHE A 477 -17.25 -9.29 -13.11
N LEU A 478 -16.28 -8.64 -13.76
CA LEU A 478 -14.99 -8.32 -13.14
C LEU A 478 -15.10 -7.50 -11.86
N ASP A 479 -16.11 -6.66 -11.69
CA ASP A 479 -16.39 -5.93 -10.44
C ASP A 479 -16.49 -6.85 -9.21
N ASN A 480 -16.98 -8.08 -9.41
CA ASN A 480 -17.14 -9.11 -8.37
C ASN A 480 -15.86 -9.93 -8.11
N LEU A 481 -14.77 -9.64 -8.83
CA LEU A 481 -13.51 -10.32 -8.65
C LEU A 481 -13.00 -10.12 -7.21
N SER A 482 -12.31 -11.12 -6.69
CA SER A 482 -11.74 -11.10 -5.34
C SER A 482 -10.40 -11.84 -5.34
N PRO A 483 -9.53 -11.59 -4.34
CA PRO A 483 -8.30 -12.37 -4.18
C PRO A 483 -8.53 -13.88 -4.04
N LYS A 484 -9.73 -14.32 -3.62
CA LYS A 484 -10.05 -15.74 -3.42
C LYS A 484 -10.34 -16.47 -4.73
N ASN A 485 -11.14 -15.87 -5.60
CA ASN A 485 -11.53 -16.47 -6.88
C ASN A 485 -10.53 -16.16 -8.01
N TYR A 486 -9.64 -15.17 -7.83
CA TYR A 486 -8.54 -14.85 -8.74
C TYR A 486 -7.72 -16.07 -9.19
N LEU A 487 -7.39 -16.99 -8.27
CA LEU A 487 -6.55 -18.16 -8.57
C LEU A 487 -7.28 -19.25 -9.39
N GLU A 488 -8.60 -19.15 -9.53
CA GLU A 488 -9.46 -20.17 -10.14
C GLU A 488 -10.07 -19.71 -11.48
N ILE A 489 -9.62 -18.58 -12.02
CA ILE A 489 -10.08 -18.07 -13.31
C ILE A 489 -9.54 -18.96 -14.43
N ILE A 490 -10.46 -19.52 -15.21
CA ILE A 490 -10.17 -20.36 -16.39
C ILE A 490 -10.35 -19.60 -17.70
N GLU A 491 -11.31 -18.69 -17.76
CA GLU A 491 -11.58 -17.87 -18.93
C GLU A 491 -11.91 -16.44 -18.51
N ILE A 492 -11.45 -15.48 -19.29
CA ILE A 492 -11.73 -14.06 -19.07
C ILE A 492 -12.02 -13.38 -20.41
N GLU A 493 -13.06 -12.56 -20.43
CA GLU A 493 -13.48 -11.77 -21.58
C GLU A 493 -13.48 -10.29 -21.21
N ILE A 494 -12.68 -9.49 -21.91
CA ILE A 494 -12.55 -8.05 -21.70
C ILE A 494 -13.25 -7.32 -22.85
N THR A 495 -14.26 -6.51 -22.54
CA THR A 495 -15.14 -5.84 -23.52
C THR A 495 -14.90 -4.31 -23.63
N GLY A 496 -14.10 -3.74 -22.73
CA GLY A 496 -13.75 -2.31 -22.74
C GLY A 496 -12.34 -2.07 -22.23
N ILE A 497 -11.42 -1.77 -23.15
CA ILE A 497 -9.99 -1.64 -22.87
C ILE A 497 -9.62 -0.16 -22.86
N ARG A 498 -9.99 0.54 -21.78
CA ARG A 498 -9.71 1.97 -21.59
C ARG A 498 -8.45 2.15 -20.76
N ASN A 499 -7.35 2.62 -21.36
CA ASN A 499 -6.15 3.07 -20.63
C ASN A 499 -5.56 2.09 -19.60
N ILE A 500 -5.75 0.77 -19.78
CA ILE A 500 -5.26 -0.24 -18.82
C ILE A 500 -4.21 -1.12 -19.51
N ASN A 501 -3.13 -1.39 -18.77
CA ASN A 501 -2.05 -2.26 -19.19
C ASN A 501 -2.54 -3.72 -19.27
N LEU A 502 -2.57 -4.29 -20.47
CA LEU A 502 -3.02 -5.67 -20.70
C LEU A 502 -2.11 -6.72 -20.05
N LEU A 503 -0.87 -6.37 -19.67
CA LEU A 503 0.06 -7.30 -19.02
C LEU A 503 -0.47 -7.87 -17.71
N TYR A 504 -1.41 -7.21 -17.02
CA TYR A 504 -2.02 -7.77 -15.82
C TYR A 504 -2.72 -9.10 -16.06
N LEU A 505 -3.20 -9.34 -17.28
CA LEU A 505 -3.84 -10.59 -17.67
C LEU A 505 -2.85 -11.76 -17.74
N SER A 506 -1.55 -11.48 -17.95
CA SER A 506 -0.50 -12.50 -17.92
C SER A 506 -0.25 -13.08 -16.53
N TYR A 507 -0.68 -12.39 -15.47
CA TYR A 507 -0.50 -12.84 -14.09
C TYR A 507 -1.53 -13.89 -13.66
N LEU A 508 -2.55 -14.18 -14.48
CA LEU A 508 -3.58 -15.17 -14.19
C LEU A 508 -3.01 -16.59 -14.29
N PRO A 509 -2.94 -17.36 -13.17
CA PRO A 509 -2.16 -18.59 -13.15
C PRO A 509 -2.81 -19.78 -13.87
N LYS A 510 -4.14 -19.78 -14.01
CA LYS A 510 -4.92 -20.90 -14.59
C LYS A 510 -5.70 -20.53 -15.84
N VAL A 511 -5.46 -19.33 -16.41
CA VAL A 511 -6.24 -18.88 -17.57
C VAL A 511 -5.91 -19.72 -18.79
N GLN A 512 -6.93 -20.37 -19.35
CA GLN A 512 -6.85 -21.21 -20.55
C GLN A 512 -7.38 -20.47 -21.77
N LYS A 513 -8.27 -19.50 -21.58
CA LYS A 513 -8.86 -18.74 -22.69
C LYS A 513 -9.00 -17.28 -22.31
N LEU A 514 -8.47 -16.41 -23.16
CA LEU A 514 -8.51 -14.96 -22.98
C LEU A 514 -9.16 -14.34 -24.21
N ILE A 515 -10.32 -13.71 -24.03
CA ILE A 515 -11.03 -13.02 -25.11
C ILE A 515 -10.86 -11.52 -24.90
N LEU A 516 -10.30 -10.82 -25.89
CA LEU A 516 -10.20 -9.38 -25.90
C LEU A 516 -11.12 -8.86 -27.00
N PHE A 517 -12.08 -8.02 -26.65
CA PHE A 517 -13.00 -7.43 -27.61
C PHE A 517 -13.18 -5.94 -27.32
N ASP A 518 -12.57 -5.07 -28.12
CA ASP A 518 -12.84 -3.63 -28.05
C ASP A 518 -13.53 -3.19 -29.35
N LYS A 519 -14.87 -3.10 -29.29
CA LYS A 519 -15.70 -2.74 -30.45
C LYS A 519 -15.26 -1.43 -31.12
N LYS A 520 -14.79 -0.45 -30.34
CA LYS A 520 -14.40 0.86 -30.87
C LYS A 520 -13.08 0.78 -31.60
N LYS A 521 -12.07 0.13 -31.03
CA LYS A 521 -10.75 -0.07 -31.67
C LYS A 521 -10.82 -0.99 -32.88
N TYR A 522 -11.63 -2.05 -32.80
CA TYR A 522 -11.89 -2.95 -33.93
C TYR A 522 -12.44 -2.18 -35.14
N ASN A 523 -13.45 -1.34 -34.94
CA ASN A 523 -14.04 -0.55 -36.03
C ASN A 523 -13.02 0.42 -36.68
N ILE A 524 -12.12 1.01 -35.88
CA ILE A 524 -11.05 1.89 -36.40
C ILE A 524 -10.05 1.09 -37.24
N LEU A 525 -9.55 -0.03 -36.71
CA LEU A 525 -8.60 -0.90 -37.42
C LEU A 525 -9.19 -1.47 -38.71
N TYR A 526 -10.45 -1.91 -38.66
CA TYR A 526 -11.18 -2.38 -39.83
C TYR A 526 -11.32 -1.28 -40.88
N SER A 527 -11.65 -0.05 -40.47
CA SER A 527 -11.76 1.09 -41.40
C SER A 527 -10.43 1.40 -42.10
N LEU A 528 -9.29 1.29 -41.40
CA LEU A 528 -7.95 1.49 -41.97
C LEU A 528 -7.52 0.37 -42.90
N TYR A 529 -7.83 -0.88 -42.53
CA TYR A 529 -7.59 -2.04 -43.37
C TYR A 529 -8.29 -1.88 -44.73
N ILE A 530 -9.55 -1.43 -44.68
CA ILE A 530 -10.31 -1.11 -45.88
C ILE A 530 -9.62 0.00 -46.69
N LEU A 531 -9.21 1.11 -46.06
CA LEU A 531 -8.51 2.21 -46.75
C LEU A 531 -7.19 1.78 -47.41
N PHE A 532 -6.37 0.95 -46.74
CA PHE A 532 -5.08 0.50 -47.27
C PHE A 532 -5.23 -0.46 -48.46
N LEU A 533 -6.22 -1.36 -48.42
CA LEU A 533 -6.54 -2.23 -49.55
C LEU A 533 -6.98 -1.46 -50.80
N PHE A 534 -7.56 -0.27 -50.62
CA PHE A 534 -7.97 0.59 -51.73
C PHE A 534 -6.77 1.31 -52.39
N GLU A 535 -5.65 1.51 -51.71
CA GLU A 535 -4.49 2.23 -52.26
C GLU A 535 -3.44 1.32 -52.93
N ASN A 536 -3.37 0.03 -52.62
CA ASN A 536 -2.24 -0.82 -53.04
C ASN A 536 -2.57 -1.81 -54.17
N GLN A 537 -2.46 -1.34 -55.43
CA GLN A 537 -2.82 -2.07 -56.66
C GLN A 537 -1.95 -3.34 -56.92
N GLN A 538 -0.69 -3.37 -56.45
CA GLN A 538 0.18 -4.55 -56.56
C GLN A 538 -0.23 -5.70 -55.63
N LEU A 539 -0.73 -5.38 -54.43
CA LEU A 539 -1.22 -6.39 -53.49
C LEU A 539 -2.49 -7.06 -54.03
N GLN A 540 -3.35 -6.29 -54.71
CA GLN A 540 -4.54 -6.78 -55.41
C GLN A 540 -4.22 -7.81 -56.50
N ASP A 541 -3.09 -7.66 -57.21
CA ASP A 541 -2.69 -8.60 -58.26
C ASP A 541 -2.07 -9.90 -57.71
N ARG A 542 -1.35 -9.83 -56.58
CA ARG A 542 -0.85 -11.04 -55.88
C ARG A 542 -1.99 -11.86 -55.29
N ILE A 543 -3.04 -11.21 -54.81
CA ILE A 543 -4.27 -11.86 -54.32
C ILE A 543 -5.04 -12.53 -55.47
N LYS A 544 -5.17 -11.89 -56.65
CA LYS A 544 -5.74 -12.53 -57.85
C LYS A 544 -4.98 -13.79 -58.28
N GLU A 545 -3.67 -13.83 -58.05
CA GLU A 545 -2.85 -14.99 -58.38
C GLU A 545 -3.01 -16.12 -57.35
N ALA A 546 -3.18 -15.79 -56.07
CA ALA A 546 -3.57 -16.74 -55.03
C ALA A 546 -4.98 -17.33 -55.25
N GLU A 547 -5.95 -16.50 -55.67
CA GLU A 547 -7.30 -16.94 -56.07
C GLU A 547 -7.26 -17.96 -57.21
N ARG A 548 -6.44 -17.73 -58.25
CA ARG A 548 -6.28 -18.68 -59.36
C ARG A 548 -5.69 -20.01 -58.88
N ARG A 549 -4.74 -19.99 -57.95
CA ARG A 549 -4.12 -21.21 -57.39
C ARG A 549 -5.09 -21.99 -56.52
N TYR A 550 -5.89 -21.31 -55.70
CA TYR A 550 -6.91 -21.94 -54.86
C TYR A 550 -8.05 -22.57 -55.68
N TRP A 551 -8.54 -21.87 -56.71
CA TRP A 551 -9.54 -22.42 -57.64
C TRP A 551 -9.00 -23.59 -58.46
N PHE A 552 -7.73 -23.53 -58.89
CA PHE A 552 -7.08 -24.64 -59.59
C PHE A 552 -6.96 -25.88 -58.69
N PHE A 553 -6.70 -25.69 -57.39
CA PHE A 553 -6.60 -26.77 -56.40
C PHE A 553 -7.98 -27.38 -56.06
N MET A 554 -9.00 -26.55 -55.90
CA MET A 554 -10.40 -26.99 -55.66
C MET A 554 -11.02 -27.67 -56.89
N PHE A 555 -10.73 -27.19 -58.11
CA PHE A 555 -11.19 -27.79 -59.36
C PHE A 555 -10.61 -29.20 -59.59
N ARG A 556 -9.35 -29.44 -59.19
CA ARG A 556 -8.73 -30.77 -59.24
C ARG A 556 -9.34 -31.75 -58.24
N ARG A 557 -9.84 -31.26 -57.10
CA ARG A 557 -10.45 -32.07 -56.03
C ARG A 557 -11.92 -32.41 -56.32
N MET A 558 -12.63 -31.56 -57.05
CA MET A 558 -14.04 -31.78 -57.45
C MET A 558 -14.23 -32.62 -58.72
N ASN A 559 -13.18 -32.84 -59.51
CA ASN A 559 -13.21 -33.62 -60.78
C ASN A 559 -12.50 -34.99 -60.69
N GLY A 560 -12.37 -35.58 -59.49
CA GLY A 560 -11.97 -36.99 -59.33
C GLY A 560 -13.09 -37.97 -59.76
N PRO A 561 -12.78 -39.22 -60.14
CA PRO A 561 -13.69 -40.06 -60.92
C PRO A 561 -14.97 -40.49 -60.18
N ARG A 562 -16.09 -40.42 -60.92
CA ARG A 562 -17.46 -40.84 -60.56
C ARG A 562 -17.56 -42.35 -60.31
N ILE A 563 -18.34 -42.75 -59.30
CA ILE A 563 -19.03 -44.04 -59.28
C ILE A 563 -20.53 -43.79 -59.52
N MET A 564 -21.11 -44.65 -60.36
CA MET A 564 -22.37 -44.57 -61.09
C MET A 564 -23.65 -44.55 -60.24
N GLY A 565 -24.73 -44.02 -60.83
CA GLY A 565 -26.08 -44.55 -60.62
C GLY A 565 -27.23 -43.54 -60.59
N THR A 566 -27.82 -43.30 -61.77
CA THR A 566 -29.23 -42.93 -62.04
C THR A 566 -29.83 -41.58 -61.59
N ASP A 567 -30.47 -40.92 -62.57
CA ASP A 567 -31.40 -39.77 -62.55
C ASP A 567 -30.96 -38.48 -61.86
N VAL A 568 -29.93 -37.87 -62.44
CA VAL A 568 -29.34 -36.59 -62.02
C VAL A 568 -29.90 -35.38 -62.80
N GLN A 569 -30.69 -35.60 -63.86
CA GLN A 569 -31.09 -34.51 -64.76
C GLN A 569 -32.24 -33.63 -64.20
N ASP A 570 -33.24 -34.22 -63.53
CA ASP A 570 -34.35 -33.46 -62.94
C ASP A 570 -34.02 -32.86 -61.56
N LEU A 571 -33.10 -33.48 -60.81
CA LEU A 571 -32.57 -32.90 -59.57
C LEU A 571 -31.54 -31.78 -59.83
N TRP A 572 -30.93 -31.71 -61.01
CA TRP A 572 -30.02 -30.61 -61.37
C TRP A 572 -30.78 -29.29 -61.55
N VAL A 573 -31.93 -29.30 -62.25
CA VAL A 573 -32.66 -28.07 -62.58
C VAL A 573 -33.34 -27.45 -61.36
N GLN A 574 -33.83 -28.25 -60.40
CA GLN A 574 -34.38 -27.76 -59.13
C GLN A 574 -33.31 -27.34 -58.11
N ARG A 575 -32.12 -27.95 -58.14
CA ARG A 575 -31.02 -27.62 -57.21
C ARG A 575 -30.22 -26.40 -57.65
N GLU A 576 -30.11 -26.14 -58.96
CA GLU A 576 -29.51 -24.91 -59.51
C GLU A 576 -30.40 -23.69 -59.25
N SER A 577 -31.73 -23.85 -59.29
CA SER A 577 -32.70 -22.76 -59.03
C SER A 577 -32.83 -22.41 -57.55
N LEU A 578 -32.82 -23.39 -56.63
CA LEU A 578 -32.80 -23.14 -55.18
C LEU A 578 -31.46 -22.57 -54.68
N LYS A 579 -30.32 -23.00 -55.26
CA LYS A 579 -29.00 -22.41 -54.96
C LYS A 579 -28.91 -20.94 -55.39
N GLN A 580 -29.43 -20.59 -56.56
CA GLN A 580 -29.44 -19.20 -57.06
C GLN A 580 -30.32 -18.27 -56.20
N ILE A 581 -31.41 -18.78 -55.61
CA ILE A 581 -32.32 -17.99 -54.76
C ILE A 581 -31.74 -17.76 -53.36
N GLN A 582 -31.17 -18.79 -52.70
CA GLN A 582 -30.49 -18.62 -51.39
C GLN A 582 -29.21 -17.76 -51.48
N LEU A 583 -28.45 -17.86 -52.59
CA LEU A 583 -27.25 -17.03 -52.81
C LEU A 583 -27.58 -15.55 -53.06
N ARG A 584 -28.78 -15.23 -53.61
CA ARG A 584 -29.23 -13.85 -53.83
C ARG A 584 -29.74 -13.16 -52.56
N GLU A 585 -30.29 -13.90 -51.59
CA GLU A 585 -30.77 -13.29 -50.34
C GLU A 585 -29.68 -13.11 -49.27
N VAL A 586 -28.78 -14.09 -49.13
CA VAL A 586 -27.63 -13.97 -48.21
C VAL A 586 -26.65 -12.89 -48.69
N SER A 587 -26.50 -12.72 -50.01
CA SER A 587 -25.73 -11.60 -50.58
C SER A 587 -26.39 -10.25 -50.37
N LYS A 588 -27.72 -10.13 -50.48
CA LYS A 588 -28.44 -8.90 -50.20
C LYS A 588 -28.37 -8.50 -48.72
N LEU A 589 -28.47 -9.44 -47.78
CA LEU A 589 -28.41 -9.17 -46.34
C LEU A 589 -27.02 -8.74 -45.87
N GLN A 590 -25.94 -9.36 -46.38
CA GLN A 590 -24.57 -8.91 -46.11
C GLN A 590 -24.26 -7.56 -46.79
N LYS A 591 -24.78 -7.33 -48.00
CA LYS A 591 -24.70 -6.02 -48.69
C LYS A 591 -25.41 -4.91 -47.90
N PHE A 592 -26.58 -5.20 -47.35
CA PHE A 592 -27.38 -4.25 -46.57
C PHE A 592 -26.69 -3.86 -45.25
N ARG A 593 -26.04 -4.80 -44.57
CA ARG A 593 -25.35 -4.57 -43.29
C ARG A 593 -24.10 -3.71 -43.45
N VAL A 594 -23.33 -3.97 -44.51
CA VAL A 594 -22.16 -3.15 -44.88
C VAL A 594 -22.60 -1.78 -45.40
N GLN A 595 -23.70 -1.68 -46.15
CA GLN A 595 -24.28 -0.39 -46.54
C GLN A 595 -24.69 0.45 -45.33
N ILE A 596 -25.33 -0.14 -44.32
CA ILE A 596 -25.71 0.59 -43.10
C ILE A 596 -24.47 1.12 -42.36
N GLN A 597 -23.42 0.31 -42.21
CA GLN A 597 -22.19 0.71 -41.54
C GLN A 597 -21.36 1.72 -42.34
N LEU A 598 -21.36 1.59 -43.68
CA LEU A 598 -20.76 2.57 -44.59
C LEU A 598 -21.53 3.89 -44.53
N GLN A 599 -22.86 3.86 -44.46
CA GLN A 599 -23.70 5.05 -44.30
C GLN A 599 -23.45 5.73 -42.95
N GLU A 600 -23.28 4.95 -41.88
CA GLU A 600 -22.94 5.45 -40.54
C GLU A 600 -21.55 6.10 -40.51
N LEU A 601 -20.58 5.51 -41.21
CA LEU A 601 -19.23 6.06 -41.42
C LEU A 601 -19.27 7.35 -42.29
N LEU A 602 -20.03 7.34 -43.39
CA LEU A 602 -20.22 8.52 -44.27
C LEU A 602 -20.88 9.68 -43.51
N ASN A 603 -21.87 9.40 -42.67
CA ASN A 603 -22.51 10.40 -41.80
C ASN A 603 -21.55 10.92 -40.72
N GLN A 604 -20.68 10.07 -40.17
CA GLN A 604 -19.63 10.50 -39.24
C GLN A 604 -18.59 11.38 -39.95
N LEU A 605 -18.16 11.02 -41.16
CA LEU A 605 -17.24 11.82 -41.98
C LEU A 605 -17.83 13.17 -42.39
N GLU A 606 -19.15 13.25 -42.60
CA GLU A 606 -19.91 14.48 -42.85
C GLU A 606 -19.93 15.38 -41.60
N TRP A 607 -20.01 14.78 -40.41
CA TRP A 607 -19.89 15.49 -39.12
C TRP A 607 -18.48 16.03 -38.84
N PHE A 608 -17.46 15.55 -39.56
CA PHE A 608 -16.04 15.96 -39.42
C PHE A 608 -15.51 16.81 -40.59
N GLU A 609 -16.38 17.32 -41.47
CA GLU A 609 -16.01 18.19 -42.61
C GLU A 609 -14.99 17.60 -43.63
N LEU A 610 -14.86 16.26 -43.70
CA LEU A 610 -13.90 15.57 -44.59
C LEU A 610 -14.49 15.27 -45.99
N GLN A 611 -14.94 16.30 -46.70
CA GLN A 611 -15.68 16.21 -47.98
C GLN A 611 -14.89 15.54 -49.12
N GLU A 612 -13.57 15.70 -49.16
CA GLU A 612 -12.71 15.17 -50.23
C GLU A 612 -12.54 13.64 -50.15
N LEU A 613 -12.54 13.08 -48.93
CA LEU A 613 -12.49 11.63 -48.69
C LEU A 613 -13.85 10.98 -48.99
N ARG A 614 -14.94 11.68 -48.68
CA ARG A 614 -16.32 11.29 -49.01
C ARG A 614 -16.53 11.16 -50.52
N GLU A 615 -16.10 12.14 -51.31
CA GLU A 615 -16.19 12.13 -52.77
C GLU A 615 -15.43 10.95 -53.41
N ARG A 616 -14.26 10.58 -52.87
CA ARG A 616 -13.48 9.42 -53.36
C ARG A 616 -14.12 8.08 -53.01
N ILE A 617 -14.71 7.96 -51.82
CA ILE A 617 -15.42 6.75 -51.36
C ILE A 617 -16.73 6.54 -52.15
N LEU A 618 -17.42 7.62 -52.51
CA LEU A 618 -18.68 7.57 -53.28
C LEU A 618 -18.51 7.16 -54.75
N GLN A 619 -17.29 7.21 -55.31
CA GLN A 619 -17.03 6.95 -56.72
C GLN A 619 -16.85 5.47 -57.10
N HIS A 620 -16.83 4.52 -56.15
CA HIS A 620 -16.55 3.11 -56.46
C HIS A 620 -17.55 2.15 -55.78
N GLU A 621 -18.34 1.45 -56.61
CA GLU A 621 -19.40 0.55 -56.16
C GLU A 621 -18.89 -0.81 -55.63
N PRO A 622 -19.57 -1.43 -54.64
CA PRO A 622 -18.89 -2.24 -53.63
C PRO A 622 -19.40 -3.70 -53.50
N LEU A 623 -18.68 -4.44 -52.65
CA LEU A 623 -19.06 -5.59 -51.81
C LEU A 623 -18.63 -6.99 -52.25
N LYS A 624 -17.66 -7.56 -51.52
CA LYS A 624 -17.84 -8.70 -50.58
C LYS A 624 -16.50 -9.32 -50.19
N LEU A 625 -16.07 -9.20 -48.92
CA LEU A 625 -15.22 -10.17 -48.23
C LEU A 625 -15.08 -9.77 -46.75
N LEU A 626 -15.77 -10.49 -45.87
CA LEU A 626 -15.68 -10.33 -44.41
C LEU A 626 -15.63 -11.69 -43.70
N GLU A 627 -15.26 -12.75 -44.41
CA GLU A 627 -15.14 -14.08 -43.83
C GLU A 627 -13.79 -14.64 -44.28
N GLU A 628 -12.90 -14.85 -43.30
CA GLU A 628 -11.60 -15.51 -43.38
C GLU A 628 -10.40 -14.64 -43.80
N ILE A 629 -9.95 -13.74 -42.90
CA ILE A 629 -8.57 -13.25 -42.90
C ILE A 629 -7.80 -14.00 -41.82
N ASP A 630 -6.82 -14.79 -42.25
CA ASP A 630 -5.89 -15.52 -41.39
C ASP A 630 -4.82 -14.56 -40.85
N TRP A 631 -4.43 -14.74 -39.59
CA TRP A 631 -3.64 -13.78 -38.79
C TRP A 631 -2.23 -13.49 -39.36
N LEU A 632 -1.76 -14.34 -40.25
CA LEU A 632 -0.48 -14.20 -40.94
C LEU A 632 -0.49 -13.05 -41.97
N GLU A 633 -1.59 -12.87 -42.70
CA GLU A 633 -1.72 -11.83 -43.73
C GLU A 633 -1.89 -10.44 -43.10
N PHE A 634 -2.56 -10.34 -41.95
CA PHE A 634 -2.69 -9.07 -41.22
C PHE A 634 -1.36 -8.59 -40.61
N GLN A 635 -0.51 -9.51 -40.15
CA GLN A 635 0.85 -9.15 -39.70
C GLN A 635 1.73 -8.69 -40.86
N GLU A 636 1.68 -9.38 -42.00
CA GLU A 636 2.43 -9.02 -43.19
C GLU A 636 1.99 -7.64 -43.72
N LEU A 637 0.70 -7.33 -43.64
CA LEU A 637 0.13 -6.02 -43.95
C LEU A 637 0.60 -4.91 -42.98
N LEU A 638 0.67 -5.19 -41.68
CA LEU A 638 1.17 -4.24 -40.66
C LEU A 638 2.68 -3.97 -40.82
N ASP A 639 3.46 -4.97 -41.19
CA ASP A 639 4.88 -4.80 -41.47
C ASP A 639 5.12 -4.11 -42.81
N GLN A 640 4.24 -4.31 -43.81
CA GLN A 640 4.21 -3.52 -45.05
C GLN A 640 3.80 -2.06 -44.79
N LEU A 641 2.82 -1.80 -43.92
CA LEU A 641 2.42 -0.44 -43.49
C LEU A 641 3.54 0.32 -42.77
N LYS A 642 4.40 -0.39 -42.02
CA LYS A 642 5.62 0.18 -41.44
C LYS A 642 6.69 0.50 -42.51
N GLN A 643 6.77 -0.31 -43.56
CA GLN A 643 7.69 -0.09 -44.69
C GLN A 643 7.20 1.01 -45.65
N PHE A 644 5.87 1.20 -45.78
CA PHE A 644 5.22 2.16 -46.69
C PHE A 644 4.93 3.54 -46.06
N GLY A 645 5.67 3.94 -45.04
CA GLY A 645 5.63 5.33 -44.57
C GLY A 645 4.51 5.63 -43.57
N TRP A 646 4.61 5.07 -42.36
CA TRP A 646 3.81 5.55 -41.22
C TRP A 646 4.06 7.07 -40.95
N LEU A 647 5.25 7.58 -41.31
CA LEU A 647 5.55 9.01 -41.32
C LEU A 647 4.76 9.79 -42.39
N GLU A 648 4.63 9.27 -43.60
CA GLU A 648 3.91 9.92 -44.70
C GLU A 648 2.40 9.94 -44.44
N LEU A 649 1.86 8.86 -43.87
CA LEU A 649 0.45 8.77 -43.47
C LEU A 649 0.15 9.65 -42.24
N GLN A 650 1.11 9.80 -41.30
CA GLN A 650 1.06 10.82 -40.25
C GLN A 650 1.13 12.25 -40.81
N GLU A 651 1.98 12.54 -41.79
CA GLU A 651 2.08 13.86 -42.43
C GLU A 651 0.81 14.23 -43.21
N MET A 652 0.23 13.28 -43.96
CA MET A 652 -1.03 13.47 -44.67
C MET A 652 -2.22 13.73 -43.72
N LEU A 653 -2.24 13.07 -42.56
CA LEU A 653 -3.28 13.26 -41.54
C LEU A 653 -3.01 14.49 -40.64
N ASN A 654 -1.75 14.84 -40.40
CA ASN A 654 -1.32 16.01 -39.62
C ASN A 654 -1.80 17.32 -40.26
N GLN A 655 -1.99 17.33 -41.58
CA GLN A 655 -2.49 18.50 -42.29
C GLN A 655 -4.00 18.74 -42.08
N LYS A 656 -4.79 17.78 -41.56
CA LYS A 656 -6.26 17.91 -41.55
C LYS A 656 -7.01 17.49 -40.27
N ASP A 657 -6.57 16.57 -39.39
CA ASP A 657 -7.32 16.28 -38.13
C ASP A 657 -6.54 15.53 -37.02
N GLN A 658 -6.29 16.19 -35.88
CA GLN A 658 -5.62 15.63 -34.69
C GLN A 658 -6.39 14.48 -34.02
N LYS A 659 -7.72 14.42 -34.19
CA LYS A 659 -8.57 13.42 -33.53
C LYS A 659 -8.37 12.02 -34.12
N ILE A 660 -8.15 11.93 -35.43
CA ILE A 660 -7.89 10.68 -36.14
C ILE A 660 -6.52 10.13 -35.74
N ILE A 661 -5.49 10.97 -35.72
CA ILE A 661 -4.13 10.59 -35.30
C ILE A 661 -4.14 10.03 -33.87
N THR A 662 -4.88 10.67 -32.97
CA THR A 662 -5.03 10.19 -31.59
C THR A 662 -5.67 8.80 -31.54
N GLN A 663 -6.72 8.56 -32.33
CA GLN A 663 -7.38 7.25 -32.40
C GLN A 663 -6.49 6.16 -33.01
N LEU A 664 -5.70 6.49 -34.03
CA LEU A 664 -4.74 5.59 -34.66
C LEU A 664 -3.61 5.20 -33.74
N THR A 665 -3.05 6.18 -33.04
CA THR A 665 -2.01 5.97 -32.03
C THR A 665 -2.54 5.02 -30.94
N GLN A 666 -3.76 5.25 -30.44
CA GLN A 666 -4.40 4.37 -29.46
C GLN A 666 -4.63 2.93 -29.96
N ALA A 667 -4.96 2.75 -31.25
CA ALA A 667 -5.14 1.44 -31.85
C ALA A 667 -3.81 0.69 -32.03
N ASN A 668 -2.76 1.40 -32.47
CA ASN A 668 -1.41 0.85 -32.58
C ASN A 668 -0.82 0.47 -31.22
N ASP A 669 -0.96 1.34 -30.21
CA ASP A 669 -0.53 1.06 -28.84
C ASP A 669 -1.24 -0.16 -28.27
N PHE A 670 -2.53 -0.31 -28.58
CA PHE A 670 -3.30 -1.48 -28.19
C PHE A 670 -2.76 -2.77 -28.84
N LEU A 671 -2.48 -2.77 -30.15
CA LEU A 671 -1.89 -3.93 -30.83
C LEU A 671 -0.50 -4.29 -30.29
N LEU A 672 0.32 -3.28 -29.97
CA LEU A 672 1.62 -3.49 -29.32
C LEU A 672 1.47 -4.16 -27.95
N GLN A 673 0.49 -3.73 -27.14
CA GLN A 673 0.18 -4.37 -25.86
C GLN A 673 -0.30 -5.81 -26.01
N VAL A 674 -1.13 -6.12 -27.01
CA VAL A 674 -1.59 -7.50 -27.29
C VAL A 674 -0.40 -8.38 -27.71
N LYS A 675 0.49 -7.85 -28.57
CA LYS A 675 1.70 -8.57 -29.00
C LYS A 675 2.62 -8.85 -27.82
N GLU A 676 2.78 -7.89 -26.92
CA GLU A 676 3.58 -8.07 -25.71
C GLU A 676 2.92 -9.05 -24.74
N LEU A 677 1.61 -8.94 -24.50
CA LEU A 677 0.83 -9.88 -23.67
C LEU A 677 1.03 -11.33 -24.14
N LYS A 678 0.96 -11.58 -25.46
CA LYS A 678 1.10 -12.92 -26.03
C LYS A 678 2.44 -13.59 -25.67
N LYS A 679 3.51 -12.82 -25.42
CA LYS A 679 4.81 -13.37 -25.01
C LYS A 679 4.81 -13.90 -23.57
N HIS A 680 3.91 -13.39 -22.73
CA HIS A 680 3.88 -13.67 -21.29
C HIS A 680 2.68 -14.54 -20.88
N LEU A 681 1.80 -14.90 -21.82
CA LEU A 681 0.69 -15.81 -21.55
C LEU A 681 1.17 -17.25 -21.35
N PRO A 682 0.47 -18.07 -20.53
CA PRO A 682 0.73 -19.50 -20.45
C PRO A 682 0.68 -20.16 -21.84
N VAL A 683 1.54 -21.15 -22.09
CA VAL A 683 1.67 -21.82 -23.39
C VAL A 683 0.32 -22.38 -23.90
N ASP A 684 -0.50 -22.88 -22.98
CA ASP A 684 -1.81 -23.48 -23.29
C ASP A 684 -2.95 -22.45 -23.32
N CYS A 685 -2.66 -21.16 -23.12
CA CYS A 685 -3.67 -20.11 -23.11
C CYS A 685 -4.04 -19.71 -24.54
N LYS A 686 -5.31 -19.91 -24.91
CA LYS A 686 -5.86 -19.45 -26.19
C LYS A 686 -6.27 -17.98 -26.08
N LEU A 687 -5.45 -17.10 -26.66
CA LEU A 687 -5.77 -15.70 -26.89
C LEU A 687 -6.67 -15.56 -28.12
N ILE A 688 -7.85 -14.96 -27.94
CA ILE A 688 -8.82 -14.61 -29.00
C ILE A 688 -8.98 -13.09 -28.94
N TYR A 689 -8.66 -12.41 -30.04
CA TYR A 689 -8.83 -10.98 -30.19
C TYR A 689 -9.55 -10.69 -31.50
#